data_AF-A0A3L6SZG5-F1
#
_entry.id   AF-A0A3L6SZG5-F1
#
_cell.length_a   1.000
_cell.length_b   1.000
_cell.length_c   1.000
_cell.angle_alpha   90.00
_cell.angle_beta   90.00
_cell.angle_gamma   90.00
#
_symmetry.space_group_name_H-M   'P 1'
#
loop_
_entity.id
_entity.type
_entity.pdbx_description
1 polymer ?
#
loop_
_entity_poly.entity_id
_entity_poly.type
_entity_poly.pdbx_seq_one_letter_code
_entity_poly.pdbx_strand_id
1 'polypeptide(L)'
;MESAATFVRELELLTRTVLGGGAGGGQRRFGAQLAGFDRAWCAYLYRFVAWKVEDARFLEEDLVQAACKLELSMMQTCKVAAAAAADDGQPPSDLALTHDMEAIRQQVADDQKLLREKVRQLSGAAGVAWMDSAISGARSRFLEAKRNGSPVAMPVANVSTPLSVDPSPAAKQPTENEQMVNEMLHQDGREFVGRSDGAATATAEKDFEKRVREAMEKAFWDLVTESLRGDKPDYSQLVSLVKEVRDSLHELAPKELKEEIVEHIDLEILSQVLGSGSQDAQHLGQILQYSLATVRKLSAAAKEDEMRKSHGQLLGELAAASSDAANNGSSSSFVMAVIKGLRFVLEEVKELRSEVSKARIQMAMQPIVRGSAGVAYLKKAFAGHYGPPANASASPPLTLQLISASKSVAEQEWSEHSECLSAAAPSAGLVPVLQAGHGAAPAGQPPSSSPAAGASGQPECRGERLDKLVRIGLLQLVGSMEGLQTHSTPESLQINLLRLRAVQSQFQQVIVIATGMLTLRQVLMAEDPKVTPAEVESSIAELFEALLKILDGSPDAGTTGTDEIVEVMIRASASVGSPPPSVKIQAWRQMVARVLLKGLRPGEVVFRKVSRAVHCAFRGVVLGGSGPGGQKLADAALRRANTAKLVGRVVKAAEVVIKVAAVSEKVHGPWYTALM
;
A
#
# COMPACT_ATOMS: atom_id res chain seq x y z
N MET A 1 -11.23 1.21 -25.81
CA MET A 1 -11.77 -0.02 -25.20
C MET A 1 -11.64 -1.24 -26.10
N GLU A 2 -12.37 -1.33 -27.21
CA GLU A 2 -12.39 -2.55 -28.05
C GLU A 2 -11.00 -3.02 -28.56
N SER A 3 -10.13 -2.09 -28.99
CA SER A 3 -8.76 -2.43 -29.41
C SER A 3 -7.89 -2.97 -28.27
N ALA A 4 -8.09 -2.47 -27.03
CA ALA A 4 -7.40 -2.99 -25.85
C ALA A 4 -7.88 -4.40 -25.51
N ALA A 5 -9.19 -4.66 -25.60
CA ALA A 5 -9.74 -6.01 -25.41
C ALA A 5 -9.23 -7.00 -26.47
N THR A 6 -9.06 -6.57 -27.73
CA THR A 6 -8.45 -7.40 -28.78
C THR A 6 -6.96 -7.63 -28.54
N PHE A 7 -6.21 -6.60 -28.15
CA PHE A 7 -4.80 -6.74 -27.77
C PHE A 7 -4.59 -7.73 -26.60
N VAL A 8 -5.36 -7.59 -25.52
CA VAL A 8 -5.28 -8.51 -24.37
C VAL A 8 -5.63 -9.95 -24.77
N ARG A 9 -6.64 -10.17 -25.61
CA ARG A 9 -7.00 -11.51 -26.12
C ARG A 9 -5.89 -12.14 -26.96
N GLU A 10 -5.28 -11.39 -27.88
CA GLU A 10 -4.16 -11.90 -28.69
C GLU A 10 -2.90 -12.13 -27.86
N LEU A 11 -2.63 -11.28 -26.85
CA LEU A 11 -1.56 -11.48 -25.88
C LEU A 11 -1.78 -12.75 -25.06
N GLU A 12 -2.98 -12.97 -24.51
CA GLU A 12 -3.33 -14.21 -23.80
C GLU A 12 -3.18 -15.45 -24.69
N LEU A 13 -3.61 -15.37 -25.96
CA LEU A 13 -3.46 -16.46 -26.93
C LEU A 13 -1.98 -16.77 -27.23
N LEU A 14 -1.15 -15.74 -27.36
CA LEU A 14 0.30 -15.88 -27.52
C LEU A 14 0.92 -16.52 -26.26
N THR A 15 0.61 -16.00 -25.08
CA THR A 15 1.09 -16.50 -23.78
C THR A 15 0.72 -17.97 -23.54
N ARG A 16 -0.54 -18.37 -23.79
CA ARG A 16 -0.97 -19.78 -23.70
C ARG A 16 -0.21 -20.68 -24.68
N THR A 17 0.14 -20.16 -25.86
CA THR A 17 0.90 -20.92 -26.87
C THR A 17 2.38 -21.09 -26.47
N VAL A 18 2.98 -20.07 -25.85
CA VAL A 18 4.36 -20.12 -25.34
C VAL A 18 4.47 -21.02 -24.10
N LEU A 19 3.50 -20.97 -23.20
CA LEU A 19 3.46 -21.82 -22.00
C LEU A 19 3.07 -23.28 -22.30
N GLY A 20 2.33 -23.53 -23.38
CA GLY A 20 1.67 -24.79 -23.69
C GLY A 20 2.54 -25.93 -24.28
N GLY A 21 3.86 -25.90 -24.13
CA GLY A 21 4.78 -27.04 -24.37
C GLY A 21 4.57 -27.82 -25.67
N GLY A 22 5.22 -27.41 -26.76
CA GLY A 22 4.92 -27.88 -28.12
C GLY A 22 4.86 -29.40 -28.34
N ALA A 23 3.67 -29.92 -28.67
CA ALA A 23 3.47 -31.20 -29.31
C ALA A 23 3.06 -31.01 -30.79
N GLY A 24 3.92 -31.44 -31.73
CA GLY A 24 3.59 -31.71 -33.13
C GLY A 24 2.83 -30.65 -33.93
N GLY A 25 3.52 -29.60 -34.42
CA GLY A 25 3.00 -28.71 -35.49
C GLY A 25 3.09 -27.19 -35.27
N GLY A 26 3.71 -26.75 -34.17
CA GLY A 26 3.56 -25.38 -33.66
C GLY A 26 4.10 -24.21 -34.51
N GLN A 27 5.11 -24.39 -35.36
CA GLN A 27 5.88 -23.24 -35.87
C GLN A 27 5.11 -22.35 -36.86
N ARG A 28 4.26 -22.92 -37.74
CA ARG A 28 3.34 -22.12 -38.59
C ARG A 28 2.21 -21.47 -37.79
N ARG A 29 1.83 -22.05 -36.64
CA ARG A 29 0.74 -21.57 -35.78
C ARG A 29 1.21 -20.36 -34.95
N PHE A 30 2.39 -20.46 -34.35
CA PHE A 30 3.03 -19.38 -33.61
C PHE A 30 3.29 -18.15 -34.48
N GLY A 31 3.82 -18.32 -35.71
CA GLY A 31 4.03 -17.19 -36.63
C GLY A 31 2.74 -16.46 -37.01
N ALA A 32 1.64 -17.20 -37.21
CA ALA A 32 0.33 -16.61 -37.48
C ALA A 32 -0.25 -15.86 -36.26
N GLN A 33 -0.03 -16.38 -35.04
CA GLN A 33 -0.45 -15.74 -33.79
C GLN A 33 0.39 -14.50 -33.45
N LEU A 34 1.70 -14.54 -33.71
CA LEU A 34 2.57 -13.38 -33.56
C LEU A 34 2.17 -12.24 -34.51
N ALA A 35 1.79 -12.56 -35.75
CA ALA A 35 1.21 -11.59 -36.69
C ALA A 35 -0.21 -11.12 -36.30
N GLY A 36 -0.96 -11.90 -35.53
CA GLY A 36 -2.22 -11.49 -34.92
C GLY A 36 -2.00 -10.47 -33.81
N PHE A 37 -1.10 -10.79 -32.89
CA PHE A 37 -0.62 -9.92 -31.82
C PHE A 37 -0.06 -8.59 -32.35
N ASP A 38 0.83 -8.61 -33.35
CA ASP A 38 1.43 -7.40 -33.94
C ASP A 38 0.36 -6.45 -34.51
N ARG A 39 -0.62 -6.97 -35.27
CA ARG A 39 -1.74 -6.17 -35.76
C ARG A 39 -2.60 -5.61 -34.62
N ALA A 40 -2.86 -6.39 -33.58
CA ALA A 40 -3.64 -5.94 -32.43
C ALA A 40 -2.90 -4.88 -31.61
N TRP A 41 -1.58 -5.02 -31.45
CA TRP A 41 -0.70 -4.04 -30.82
C TRP A 41 -0.67 -2.73 -31.61
N CYS A 42 -0.45 -2.77 -32.92
CA CYS A 42 -0.46 -1.57 -33.77
C CYS A 42 -1.82 -0.84 -33.73
N ALA A 43 -2.93 -1.58 -33.77
CA ALA A 43 -4.28 -1.02 -33.66
C ALA A 43 -4.61 -0.45 -32.27
N TYR A 44 -4.05 -1.04 -31.20
CA TYR A 44 -4.11 -0.49 -29.85
C TYR A 44 -3.28 0.80 -29.75
N LEU A 45 -2.01 0.75 -30.17
CA LEU A 45 -1.06 1.86 -30.11
C LEU A 45 -1.58 3.09 -30.87
N TYR A 46 -2.11 2.91 -32.08
CA TYR A 46 -2.72 4.00 -32.85
C TYR A 46 -3.88 4.66 -32.10
N ARG A 47 -4.81 3.87 -31.53
CA ARG A 47 -5.94 4.38 -30.75
C ARG A 47 -5.50 5.00 -29.41
N PHE A 48 -4.43 4.49 -28.80
CA PHE A 48 -3.84 5.06 -27.58
C PHE A 48 -3.18 6.42 -27.85
N VAL A 49 -2.39 6.53 -28.92
CA VAL A 49 -1.78 7.80 -29.35
C VAL A 49 -2.85 8.82 -29.72
N ALA A 50 -3.88 8.42 -30.49
CA ALA A 50 -5.00 9.30 -30.82
C ALA A 50 -5.74 9.82 -29.56
N TRP A 51 -5.96 8.96 -28.57
CA TRP A 51 -6.51 9.39 -27.28
C TRP A 51 -5.55 10.32 -26.52
N LYS A 52 -4.24 10.04 -26.51
CA LYS A 52 -3.26 10.88 -25.83
C LYS A 52 -3.01 12.24 -26.47
N VAL A 53 -3.24 12.38 -27.78
CA VAL A 53 -3.26 13.70 -28.46
C VAL A 53 -4.46 14.54 -27.97
N GLU A 54 -5.63 13.92 -27.82
CA GLU A 54 -6.82 14.62 -27.30
C GLU A 54 -6.65 14.98 -25.79
N ASP A 55 -6.10 14.06 -24.99
CA ASP A 55 -5.74 14.27 -23.57
C ASP A 55 -4.72 15.41 -23.39
N ALA A 56 -3.70 15.47 -24.27
CA ALA A 56 -2.74 16.56 -24.29
C ALA A 56 -3.38 17.91 -24.68
N ARG A 57 -4.36 17.93 -25.60
CA ARG A 57 -5.10 19.15 -25.95
C ARG A 57 -5.92 19.68 -24.77
N PHE A 58 -6.63 18.81 -24.04
CA PHE A 58 -7.34 19.24 -22.83
C PHE A 58 -6.40 19.79 -21.75
N LEU A 59 -5.23 19.16 -21.56
CA LEU A 59 -4.22 19.67 -20.63
C LEU A 59 -3.63 21.02 -21.07
N GLU A 60 -3.43 21.22 -22.38
CA GLU A 60 -3.05 22.51 -22.95
C GLU A 60 -4.11 23.58 -22.64
N GLU A 61 -5.39 23.29 -22.89
CA GLU A 61 -6.51 24.19 -22.61
C GLU A 61 -6.58 24.61 -21.12
N ASP A 62 -6.38 23.67 -20.19
CA ASP A 62 -6.33 23.94 -18.74
C ASP A 62 -5.12 24.80 -18.34
N LEU A 63 -3.93 24.54 -18.90
CA LEU A 63 -2.72 25.33 -18.62
C LEU A 63 -2.87 26.77 -19.14
N VAL A 64 -3.46 26.96 -20.31
CA VAL A 64 -3.77 28.28 -20.87
C VAL A 64 -4.83 29.00 -20.02
N GLN A 65 -5.86 28.30 -19.55
CA GLN A 65 -6.86 28.88 -18.66
C GLN A 65 -6.25 29.29 -17.31
N ALA A 66 -5.32 28.50 -16.76
CA ALA A 66 -4.60 28.83 -15.54
C ALA A 66 -3.72 30.09 -15.71
N ALA A 67 -2.98 30.19 -16.81
CA ALA A 67 -2.16 31.37 -17.11
C ALA A 67 -3.02 32.65 -17.25
N CYS A 68 -4.19 32.55 -17.90
CA CYS A 68 -5.15 33.67 -17.99
C CYS A 68 -5.72 34.07 -16.62
N LYS A 69 -6.00 33.10 -15.73
CA LYS A 69 -6.49 33.37 -14.36
C LYS A 69 -5.43 34.07 -13.50
N LEU A 70 -4.16 33.65 -13.58
CA LEU A 70 -3.04 34.30 -12.89
C LEU A 70 -2.89 35.76 -13.33
N GLU A 71 -2.94 36.00 -14.64
CA GLU A 71 -2.88 37.36 -15.22
C GLU A 71 -4.02 38.25 -14.70
N LEU A 72 -5.27 37.76 -14.75
CA LEU A 72 -6.43 38.52 -14.29
C LEU A 72 -6.36 38.81 -12.78
N SER A 73 -5.92 37.83 -11.97
CA SER A 73 -5.72 37.99 -10.52
C SER A 73 -4.65 39.05 -10.19
N MET A 74 -3.52 39.03 -10.91
CA MET A 74 -2.49 40.07 -10.81
C MET A 74 -3.04 41.45 -11.18
N MET A 75 -3.75 41.56 -12.31
CA MET A 75 -4.34 42.82 -12.77
C MET A 75 -5.43 43.37 -11.84
N GLN A 76 -6.13 42.52 -11.10
CA GLN A 76 -7.07 42.92 -10.04
C GLN A 76 -6.32 43.37 -8.78
N THR A 77 -5.42 42.54 -8.25
CA THR A 77 -4.68 42.79 -7.00
C THR A 77 -3.85 44.07 -7.07
N CYS A 78 -3.11 44.26 -8.16
CA CYS A 78 -2.32 45.48 -8.39
C CYS A 78 -3.18 46.74 -8.58
N LYS A 79 -4.49 46.61 -8.84
CA LYS A 79 -5.42 47.76 -8.93
C LYS A 79 -6.14 48.06 -7.62
N VAL A 80 -6.42 47.06 -6.78
CA VAL A 80 -7.02 47.29 -5.45
C VAL A 80 -6.05 48.08 -4.56
N ALA A 81 -4.76 47.73 -4.57
CA ALA A 81 -3.72 48.49 -3.84
C ALA A 81 -3.59 49.94 -4.34
N ALA A 82 -3.58 50.16 -5.66
CA ALA A 82 -3.48 51.50 -6.24
C ALA A 82 -4.73 52.36 -6.02
N ALA A 83 -5.90 51.76 -5.79
CA ALA A 83 -7.11 52.48 -5.39
C ALA A 83 -7.14 52.79 -3.89
N ALA A 84 -6.64 51.89 -3.04
CA ALA A 84 -6.53 52.12 -1.59
C ALA A 84 -5.57 53.28 -1.25
N ALA A 85 -4.53 53.50 -2.06
CA ALA A 85 -3.61 54.64 -1.90
C ALA A 85 -4.18 56.00 -2.33
N ALA A 86 -5.39 56.05 -2.89
CA ALA A 86 -6.00 57.29 -3.42
C ALA A 86 -7.01 57.96 -2.46
N ASP A 87 -7.28 57.36 -1.30
CA ASP A 87 -8.18 57.93 -0.28
C ASP A 87 -7.50 59.05 0.54
N ASP A 88 -6.15 59.02 0.64
CA ASP A 88 -5.32 60.03 1.32
C ASP A 88 -4.92 61.22 0.41
N GLY A 89 -5.89 61.85 -0.25
CA GLY A 89 -5.93 63.30 -0.55
C GLY A 89 -4.81 64.00 -1.37
N GLN A 90 -3.76 63.33 -1.85
CA GLN A 90 -2.56 63.96 -2.45
C GLN A 90 -2.37 63.54 -3.93
N PRO A 91 -2.01 64.45 -4.86
CA PRO A 91 -1.92 64.13 -6.29
C PRO A 91 -0.70 63.24 -6.66
N PRO A 92 -0.80 62.43 -7.72
CA PRO A 92 0.18 61.38 -8.01
C PRO A 92 1.43 61.89 -8.74
N SER A 93 2.50 62.15 -7.99
CA SER A 93 3.86 62.12 -8.52
C SER A 93 4.41 60.69 -8.48
N ASP A 94 4.73 60.13 -9.65
CA ASP A 94 5.44 58.85 -9.89
C ASP A 94 5.15 57.71 -8.90
N LEU A 95 4.18 56.85 -9.28
CA LEU A 95 3.89 55.59 -8.57
C LEU A 95 5.10 54.63 -8.62
N ALA A 96 5.96 54.73 -7.61
CA ALA A 96 6.76 53.60 -7.17
C ALA A 96 5.78 52.48 -6.75
N LEU A 97 5.78 51.38 -7.50
CA LEU A 97 5.09 50.15 -7.13
C LEU A 97 5.55 49.77 -5.72
N THR A 98 4.64 49.42 -4.82
CA THR A 98 5.07 48.86 -3.53
C THR A 98 5.85 47.57 -3.80
N HIS A 99 6.88 47.31 -2.98
CA HIS A 99 7.76 46.14 -3.12
C HIS A 99 6.95 44.82 -3.29
N ASP A 100 5.82 44.71 -2.59
CA ASP A 100 4.92 43.56 -2.68
C ASP A 100 4.20 43.44 -4.04
N MET A 101 3.85 44.57 -4.68
CA MET A 101 3.29 44.56 -6.04
C MET A 101 4.34 44.13 -7.06
N GLU A 102 5.60 44.52 -6.88
CA GLU A 102 6.70 44.09 -7.75
C GLU A 102 7.00 42.60 -7.55
N ALA A 103 7.00 42.11 -6.30
CA ALA A 103 7.12 40.69 -5.98
C ALA A 103 5.96 39.85 -6.57
N ILE A 104 4.71 40.30 -6.49
CA ILE A 104 3.55 39.62 -7.11
C ILE A 104 3.68 39.57 -8.63
N ARG A 105 4.13 40.67 -9.27
CA ARG A 105 4.36 40.70 -10.72
C ARG A 105 5.49 39.77 -11.15
N GLN A 106 6.57 39.69 -10.36
CA GLN A 106 7.68 38.78 -10.62
C GLN A 106 7.23 37.31 -10.48
N GLN A 107 6.52 36.97 -9.40
CA GLN A 107 5.99 35.63 -9.18
C GLN A 107 5.08 35.17 -10.34
N VAL A 108 4.14 36.03 -10.78
CA VAL A 108 3.25 35.69 -11.91
C VAL A 108 4.01 35.58 -13.23
N ALA A 109 5.08 36.36 -13.44
CA ALA A 109 5.94 36.24 -14.62
C ALA A 109 6.71 34.90 -14.64
N ASP A 110 7.21 34.45 -13.49
CA ASP A 110 7.91 33.17 -13.34
C ASP A 110 6.96 31.96 -13.43
N ASP A 111 5.76 32.04 -12.83
CA ASP A 111 4.73 31.02 -12.98
C ASP A 111 4.26 30.89 -14.43
N GLN A 112 4.03 32.02 -15.14
CA GLN A 112 3.74 32.00 -16.58
C GLN A 112 4.91 31.46 -17.42
N LYS A 113 6.16 31.66 -16.99
CA LYS A 113 7.35 31.08 -17.65
C LYS A 113 7.38 29.56 -17.49
N LEU A 114 7.05 29.04 -16.32
CA LEU A 114 6.91 27.60 -16.07
C LEU A 114 5.76 26.99 -16.90
N LEU A 115 4.60 27.67 -16.95
CA LEU A 115 3.47 27.24 -17.79
C LEU A 115 3.83 27.25 -19.29
N ARG A 116 4.54 28.27 -19.78
CA ARG A 116 5.05 28.31 -21.18
C ARG A 116 5.95 27.12 -21.49
N GLU A 117 6.80 26.73 -20.55
CA GLU A 117 7.69 25.57 -20.74
C GLU A 117 6.91 24.24 -20.72
N LYS A 118 5.87 24.11 -19.89
CA LYS A 118 5.00 22.94 -19.91
C LYS A 118 4.16 22.84 -21.18
N VAL A 119 3.59 23.95 -21.66
CA VAL A 119 2.88 23.99 -22.95
C VAL A 119 3.83 23.71 -24.12
N ARG A 120 5.08 24.19 -24.08
CA ARG A 120 6.12 23.85 -25.07
C ARG A 120 6.43 22.35 -25.12
N GLN A 121 6.49 21.69 -23.95
CA GLN A 121 6.73 20.25 -23.83
C GLN A 121 5.55 19.40 -24.32
N LEU A 122 4.32 19.94 -24.29
CA LEU A 122 3.10 19.24 -24.71
C LEU A 122 2.75 19.47 -26.20
N SER A 123 2.75 20.73 -26.64
CA SER A 123 2.19 21.18 -27.93
C SER A 123 3.15 22.06 -28.75
N GLY A 124 4.42 22.12 -28.35
CA GLY A 124 5.47 22.83 -29.07
C GLY A 124 5.27 24.35 -29.15
N ALA A 125 5.84 24.97 -30.19
CA ALA A 125 5.78 26.42 -30.38
C ALA A 125 4.35 26.94 -30.68
N ALA A 126 3.50 26.12 -31.30
CA ALA A 126 2.13 26.49 -31.64
C ALA A 126 1.26 26.74 -30.40
N GLY A 127 1.33 25.84 -29.41
CA GLY A 127 0.57 26.00 -28.16
C GLY A 127 1.05 27.18 -27.31
N VAL A 128 2.35 27.48 -27.32
CA VAL A 128 2.89 28.68 -26.64
C VAL A 128 2.32 29.95 -27.28
N ALA A 129 2.28 30.03 -28.62
CA ALA A 129 1.69 31.16 -29.33
C ALA A 129 0.17 31.30 -29.07
N TRP A 130 -0.55 30.17 -28.96
CA TRP A 130 -1.96 30.18 -28.56
C TRP A 130 -2.15 30.71 -27.13
N MET A 131 -1.30 30.28 -26.18
CA MET A 131 -1.35 30.77 -24.80
C MET A 131 -1.06 32.27 -24.69
N ASP A 132 -0.01 32.76 -25.34
CA ASP A 132 0.35 34.19 -25.30
C ASP A 132 -0.76 35.07 -25.94
N SER A 133 -1.43 34.56 -26.97
CA SER A 133 -2.64 35.18 -27.56
C SER A 133 -3.82 35.18 -26.59
N ALA A 134 -4.08 34.08 -25.89
CA ALA A 134 -5.15 33.97 -24.91
C ALA A 134 -4.95 34.90 -23.69
N ILE A 135 -3.72 34.97 -23.16
CA ILE A 135 -3.35 35.90 -22.07
C ILE A 135 -3.56 37.35 -22.54
N SER A 136 -3.12 37.68 -23.76
CA SER A 136 -3.31 39.01 -24.35
C SER A 136 -4.79 39.36 -24.55
N GLY A 137 -5.61 38.39 -24.98
CA GLY A 137 -7.06 38.53 -25.08
C GLY A 137 -7.73 38.73 -23.72
N ALA A 138 -7.29 38.03 -22.67
CA ALA A 138 -7.77 38.21 -21.30
C ALA A 138 -7.46 39.62 -20.75
N ARG A 139 -6.22 40.10 -20.96
CA ARG A 139 -5.81 41.49 -20.62
C ARG A 139 -6.71 42.51 -21.28
N SER A 140 -6.94 42.40 -22.59
CA SER A 140 -7.77 43.35 -23.35
C SER A 140 -9.22 43.37 -22.88
N ARG A 141 -9.86 42.20 -22.71
CA ARG A 141 -11.23 42.08 -22.19
C ARG A 141 -11.38 42.67 -20.79
N PHE A 142 -10.39 42.50 -19.92
CA PHE A 142 -10.41 43.09 -18.57
C PHE A 142 -10.29 44.62 -18.58
N LEU A 143 -9.48 45.19 -19.49
CA LEU A 143 -9.38 46.63 -19.68
C LEU A 143 -10.67 47.23 -20.27
N GLU A 144 -11.29 46.53 -21.23
CA GLU A 144 -12.55 46.93 -21.86
C GLU A 144 -13.73 46.85 -20.87
N ALA A 145 -13.86 45.76 -20.12
CA ALA A 145 -14.88 45.64 -19.07
C ALA A 145 -14.78 46.75 -18.01
N LYS A 146 -13.54 47.14 -17.63
CA LYS A 146 -13.31 48.28 -16.72
C LYS A 146 -13.71 49.62 -17.36
N ARG A 147 -13.51 49.79 -18.68
CA ARG A 147 -13.91 51.02 -19.41
C ARG A 147 -15.43 51.17 -19.50
N ASN A 148 -16.15 50.05 -19.57
CA ASN A 148 -17.60 50.00 -19.78
C ASN A 148 -18.42 49.96 -18.47
N GLY A 149 -17.78 50.10 -17.30
CA GLY A 149 -18.46 50.20 -16.00
C GLY A 149 -19.20 48.95 -15.52
N SER A 150 -18.98 47.80 -16.16
CA SER A 150 -19.66 46.55 -15.82
C SER A 150 -19.01 45.87 -14.60
N PRO A 151 -19.78 45.29 -13.66
CA PRO A 151 -19.21 44.59 -12.52
C PRO A 151 -18.47 43.33 -12.97
N VAL A 152 -17.14 43.40 -13.02
CA VAL A 152 -16.28 42.23 -13.24
C VAL A 152 -16.44 41.31 -12.04
N ALA A 153 -17.11 40.18 -12.24
CA ALA A 153 -17.37 39.20 -11.19
C ALA A 153 -16.06 38.80 -10.49
N MET A 154 -16.06 38.85 -9.15
CA MET A 154 -14.92 38.43 -8.35
C MET A 154 -14.66 36.92 -8.49
N PRO A 155 -13.50 36.49 -9.02
CA PRO A 155 -13.07 35.12 -8.85
C PRO A 155 -12.57 34.98 -7.41
N VAL A 156 -13.38 34.37 -6.55
CA VAL A 156 -12.96 33.98 -5.20
C VAL A 156 -11.71 33.12 -5.32
N ALA A 157 -10.69 33.43 -4.51
CA ALA A 157 -9.41 32.75 -4.53
C ALA A 157 -9.54 31.27 -4.06
N ASN A 158 -9.85 30.39 -5.00
CA ASN A 158 -9.74 28.93 -4.86
C ASN A 158 -8.62 28.43 -5.78
N VAL A 159 -7.37 28.61 -5.34
CA VAL A 159 -6.26 27.82 -5.86
C VAL A 159 -6.31 26.45 -5.19
N SER A 160 -6.31 25.35 -5.97
CA SER A 160 -6.27 23.93 -5.55
C SER A 160 -7.56 23.09 -5.58
N THR A 161 -8.27 23.10 -6.71
CA THR A 161 -9.07 21.94 -7.16
C THR A 161 -9.01 21.80 -8.67
N PRO A 162 -8.58 20.64 -9.23
CA PRO A 162 -8.96 20.26 -10.59
C PRO A 162 -10.48 20.07 -10.63
N LEU A 163 -11.13 20.58 -11.67
CA LEU A 163 -12.56 20.36 -11.88
C LEU A 163 -12.78 18.87 -12.20
N SER A 164 -13.44 18.16 -11.30
CA SER A 164 -13.91 16.80 -11.58
C SER A 164 -14.94 16.87 -12.71
N VAL A 165 -14.67 16.16 -13.80
CA VAL A 165 -15.70 15.73 -14.75
C VAL A 165 -16.74 14.92 -13.95
N ASP A 166 -18.02 15.21 -14.13
CA ASP A 166 -19.12 14.40 -13.59
C ASP A 166 -19.31 13.13 -14.43
N PRO A 167 -19.17 11.93 -13.83
CA PRO A 167 -19.97 10.78 -14.20
C PRO A 167 -21.06 10.51 -13.15
N SER A 168 -22.18 9.99 -13.65
CA SER A 168 -23.36 9.51 -12.89
C SER A 168 -23.03 8.65 -11.66
N PRO A 169 -23.95 8.51 -10.69
CA PRO A 169 -23.67 7.93 -9.37
C PRO A 169 -23.53 6.40 -9.39
N ALA A 170 -22.37 5.93 -9.86
CA ALA A 170 -21.83 4.63 -9.53
C ALA A 170 -20.82 4.79 -8.38
N ALA A 171 -20.84 3.87 -7.41
CA ALA A 171 -20.00 3.93 -6.21
C ALA A 171 -18.51 4.06 -6.59
N LYS A 172 -17.90 5.21 -6.29
CA LYS A 172 -16.50 5.51 -6.58
C LYS A 172 -15.62 4.69 -5.65
N GLN A 173 -14.90 3.70 -6.20
CA GLN A 173 -13.97 2.89 -5.42
C GLN A 173 -12.76 3.72 -4.95
N PRO A 174 -12.17 3.42 -3.77
CA PRO A 174 -10.99 4.11 -3.29
C PRO A 174 -9.81 3.98 -4.27
N THR A 175 -9.18 5.10 -4.62
CA THR A 175 -8.04 5.10 -5.54
C THR A 175 -6.82 4.38 -4.96
N GLU A 176 -5.90 3.93 -5.80
CA GLU A 176 -4.65 3.27 -5.37
C GLU A 176 -3.83 4.14 -4.38
N ASN A 177 -3.80 5.46 -4.61
CA ASN A 177 -3.17 6.42 -3.71
C ASN A 177 -3.85 6.48 -2.33
N GLU A 178 -5.18 6.44 -2.27
CA GLU A 178 -5.93 6.34 -1.01
C GLU A 178 -5.58 5.03 -0.29
N GLN A 179 -5.57 3.90 -1.01
CA GLN A 179 -5.25 2.58 -0.46
C GLN A 179 -3.82 2.55 0.12
N MET A 180 -2.83 3.10 -0.60
CA MET A 180 -1.45 3.22 -0.13
C MET A 180 -1.35 4.09 1.13
N VAL A 181 -1.97 5.26 1.15
CA VAL A 181 -1.97 6.15 2.34
C VAL A 181 -2.66 5.48 3.54
N ASN A 182 -3.78 4.79 3.31
CA ASN A 182 -4.50 4.05 4.35
C ASN A 182 -3.66 2.89 4.91
N GLU A 183 -2.92 2.17 4.06
CA GLU A 183 -2.00 1.11 4.48
C GLU A 183 -0.84 1.68 5.32
N MET A 184 -0.21 2.78 4.89
CA MET A 184 0.86 3.45 5.65
C MET A 184 0.42 3.89 7.07
N LEU A 185 -0.85 4.30 7.23
CA LEU A 185 -1.45 4.70 8.50
C LEU A 185 -1.73 3.52 9.47
N HIS A 186 -1.82 2.28 8.98
CA HIS A 186 -2.15 1.10 9.79
C HIS A 186 -0.92 0.23 10.16
N GLN A 187 0.27 0.56 9.64
CA GLN A 187 1.51 -0.18 9.86
C GLN A 187 2.28 0.28 11.12
N ASP A 188 2.60 -0.67 12.00
CA ASP A 188 3.48 -0.44 13.18
C ASP A 188 4.95 -0.64 12.80
N GLY A 189 5.53 0.31 12.05
CA GLY A 189 6.99 0.40 11.84
C GLY A 189 7.68 -0.72 11.05
N ARG A 190 7.05 -1.89 10.85
CA ARG A 190 7.60 -2.97 10.02
C ARG A 190 7.23 -2.83 8.55
N GLU A 191 8.28 -2.85 7.74
CA GLU A 191 8.38 -3.10 6.29
C GLU A 191 7.12 -2.88 5.44
N PHE A 192 7.06 -1.68 4.85
CA PHE A 192 6.13 -1.27 3.79
C PHE A 192 6.21 -2.10 2.49
N VAL A 193 7.24 -2.96 2.32
CA VAL A 193 7.55 -3.63 1.06
C VAL A 193 7.60 -5.13 1.29
N GLY A 194 6.65 -5.88 0.70
CA GLY A 194 6.83 -7.33 0.52
C GLY A 194 5.62 -8.26 0.67
N ARG A 195 4.39 -7.77 0.88
CA ARG A 195 3.23 -8.70 1.04
C ARG A 195 2.00 -8.39 0.20
N SER A 196 2.16 -8.51 -1.12
CA SER A 196 1.07 -8.70 -2.08
C SER A 196 1.00 -10.19 -2.46
N ASP A 197 0.55 -11.02 -1.50
CA ASP A 197 0.42 -12.47 -1.65
C ASP A 197 -0.99 -12.86 -2.12
N GLY A 198 -1.26 -12.68 -3.42
CA GLY A 198 -2.32 -13.39 -4.15
C GLY A 198 -1.80 -14.73 -4.66
N ALA A 199 -1.55 -15.68 -3.76
CA ALA A 199 -0.77 -16.88 -4.05
C ALA A 199 -1.57 -18.02 -4.71
N ALA A 200 -1.71 -18.00 -6.04
CA ALA A 200 -1.90 -19.18 -6.90
C ALA A 200 -1.83 -18.83 -8.40
N THR A 201 -2.52 -17.77 -8.81
CA THR A 201 -2.59 -17.33 -10.22
C THR A 201 -1.53 -16.31 -10.58
N ALA A 202 -1.18 -15.41 -9.65
CA ALA A 202 -0.19 -14.36 -9.87
C ALA A 202 1.27 -14.88 -9.98
N THR A 203 1.55 -16.12 -9.56
CA THR A 203 2.88 -16.74 -9.71
C THR A 203 3.17 -17.09 -11.17
N ALA A 204 2.24 -17.73 -11.87
CA ALA A 204 2.41 -18.08 -13.29
C ALA A 204 2.54 -16.84 -14.19
N GLU A 205 1.81 -15.76 -13.86
CA GLU A 205 1.90 -14.48 -14.57
C GLU A 205 3.25 -13.77 -14.32
N LYS A 206 3.71 -13.70 -13.06
CA LYS A 206 5.04 -13.16 -12.72
C LYS A 206 6.18 -14.00 -13.28
N ASP A 207 6.05 -15.32 -13.32
CA ASP A 207 7.03 -16.23 -13.92
C ASP A 207 7.11 -16.05 -15.44
N PHE A 208 5.98 -15.79 -16.11
CA PHE A 208 5.96 -15.45 -17.52
C PHE A 208 6.56 -14.07 -17.79
N GLU A 209 6.17 -13.04 -17.01
CA GLU A 209 6.74 -11.69 -17.11
C GLU A 209 8.27 -11.72 -16.94
N LYS A 210 8.76 -12.47 -15.94
CA LYS A 210 10.19 -12.70 -15.71
C LYS A 210 10.87 -13.34 -16.92
N ARG A 211 10.31 -14.41 -17.50
CA ARG A 211 10.89 -15.07 -18.69
C ARG A 211 10.91 -14.17 -19.92
N VAL A 212 9.86 -13.36 -20.12
CA VAL A 212 9.81 -12.37 -21.22
C VAL A 212 10.88 -11.31 -21.02
N ARG A 213 11.00 -10.78 -19.80
CA ARG A 213 12.04 -9.82 -19.42
C ARG A 213 13.45 -10.37 -19.66
N GLU A 214 13.75 -11.56 -19.14
CA GLU A 214 15.05 -12.24 -19.34
C GLU A 214 15.37 -12.47 -20.83
N ALA A 215 14.38 -12.86 -21.63
CA ALA A 215 14.55 -13.05 -23.08
C ALA A 215 14.80 -11.73 -23.83
N MET A 216 14.08 -10.66 -23.48
CA MET A 216 14.27 -9.32 -24.06
C MET A 216 15.61 -8.70 -23.67
N GLU A 217 15.99 -8.77 -22.39
CA GLU A 217 17.30 -8.33 -21.89
C GLU A 217 18.43 -9.10 -22.59
N LYS A 218 18.29 -10.42 -22.76
CA LYS A 218 19.27 -11.22 -23.49
C LYS A 218 19.38 -10.78 -24.96
N ALA A 219 18.25 -10.66 -25.67
CA ALA A 219 18.25 -10.25 -27.08
C ALA A 219 18.86 -8.85 -27.28
N PHE A 220 18.64 -7.94 -26.33
CA PHE A 220 19.29 -6.63 -26.31
C PHE A 220 20.82 -6.74 -26.18
N TRP A 221 21.32 -7.50 -25.20
CA TRP A 221 22.77 -7.66 -25.00
C TRP A 221 23.45 -8.46 -26.12
N ASP A 222 22.75 -9.42 -26.73
CA ASP A 222 23.22 -10.12 -27.92
C ASP A 222 23.37 -9.14 -29.10
N LEU A 223 22.41 -8.23 -29.32
CA LEU A 223 22.48 -7.17 -30.34
C LEU A 223 23.64 -6.18 -30.11
N VAL A 224 23.84 -5.71 -28.87
CA VAL A 224 24.97 -4.85 -28.50
C VAL A 224 26.31 -5.58 -28.70
N THR A 225 26.35 -6.89 -28.45
CA THR A 225 27.53 -7.72 -28.69
C THR A 225 27.81 -7.91 -30.19
N GLU A 226 26.77 -7.96 -31.02
CA GLU A 226 26.90 -8.10 -32.48
C GLU A 226 27.32 -6.76 -33.14
N SER A 227 26.75 -5.62 -32.72
CA SER A 227 27.09 -4.29 -33.25
C SER A 227 28.55 -3.88 -33.01
N LEU A 228 29.19 -4.46 -31.98
CA LEU A 228 30.61 -4.28 -31.65
C LEU A 228 31.51 -5.41 -32.20
N ARG A 229 30.97 -6.37 -32.95
CA ARG A 229 31.68 -7.54 -33.51
C ARG A 229 31.72 -7.48 -35.04
N GLY A 230 32.47 -6.53 -35.59
CA GLY A 230 32.74 -6.44 -37.03
C GLY A 230 33.89 -5.47 -37.35
N ASP A 231 34.34 -5.46 -38.61
CA ASP A 231 35.47 -4.63 -39.09
C ASP A 231 35.24 -3.12 -38.97
N LYS A 232 33.99 -2.70 -38.74
CA LYS A 232 33.59 -1.32 -38.44
C LYS A 232 32.55 -1.33 -37.31
N PRO A 233 32.98 -1.32 -36.04
CA PRO A 233 32.06 -1.37 -34.89
C PRO A 233 31.19 -0.11 -34.83
N ASP A 234 29.91 -0.28 -34.49
CA ASP A 234 28.99 0.83 -34.23
C ASP A 234 28.92 1.14 -32.73
N TYR A 235 29.73 2.11 -32.31
CA TYR A 235 29.77 2.57 -30.93
C TYR A 235 28.57 3.41 -30.49
N SER A 236 27.60 3.73 -31.36
CA SER A 236 26.43 4.56 -31.00
C SER A 236 25.62 3.97 -29.83
N GLN A 237 25.43 2.65 -29.84
CA GLN A 237 24.75 1.92 -28.75
C GLN A 237 25.55 1.98 -27.44
N LEU A 238 26.88 1.88 -27.53
CA LEU A 238 27.78 1.93 -26.37
C LEU A 238 27.76 3.31 -25.70
N VAL A 239 27.82 4.38 -26.50
CA VAL A 239 27.72 5.77 -25.99
C VAL A 239 26.34 6.02 -25.37
N SER A 240 25.26 5.45 -25.95
CA SER A 240 23.92 5.53 -25.35
C SER A 240 23.83 4.82 -24.00
N LEU A 241 24.48 3.66 -23.83
CA LEU A 241 24.52 2.94 -22.55
C LEU A 241 25.34 3.69 -21.48
N VAL A 242 26.49 4.26 -21.86
CA VAL A 242 27.29 5.09 -20.94
C VAL A 242 26.52 6.36 -20.54
N LYS A 243 25.77 6.96 -21.48
CA LYS A 243 24.85 8.05 -21.18
C LYS A 243 23.76 7.63 -20.19
N GLU A 244 23.15 6.46 -20.36
CA GLU A 244 22.13 5.95 -19.43
C GLU A 244 22.70 5.76 -18.01
N VAL A 245 23.91 5.21 -17.89
CA VAL A 245 24.64 5.10 -16.61
C VAL A 245 24.84 6.50 -15.99
N ARG A 246 25.39 7.45 -16.74
CA ARG A 246 25.64 8.82 -16.28
C ARG A 246 24.36 9.52 -15.82
N ASP A 247 23.33 9.52 -16.67
CA ASP A 247 22.09 10.25 -16.43
C ASP A 247 21.35 9.63 -15.21
N SER A 248 21.44 8.31 -15.03
CA SER A 248 20.88 7.60 -13.87
C SER A 248 21.65 7.84 -12.57
N LEU A 249 22.99 7.85 -12.61
CA LEU A 249 23.81 8.24 -11.45
C LEU A 249 23.59 9.70 -11.07
N HIS A 250 23.52 10.60 -12.05
CA HIS A 250 23.23 12.01 -11.84
C HIS A 250 21.82 12.24 -11.26
N GLU A 251 20.82 11.42 -11.60
CA GLU A 251 19.49 11.47 -10.97
C GLU A 251 19.56 11.13 -9.46
N LEU A 252 20.29 10.07 -9.11
CA LEU A 252 20.41 9.52 -7.75
C LEU A 252 21.36 10.30 -6.84
N ALA A 253 22.33 11.01 -7.41
CA ALA A 253 23.38 11.68 -6.68
C ALA A 253 22.89 12.87 -5.81
N PRO A 254 23.51 13.08 -4.62
CA PRO A 254 23.51 14.37 -3.92
C PRO A 254 23.98 15.52 -4.82
N LYS A 255 23.63 16.76 -4.48
CA LYS A 255 23.93 17.94 -5.33
C LYS A 255 25.43 18.09 -5.58
N GLU A 256 26.23 17.74 -4.59
CA GLU A 256 27.68 17.87 -4.52
C GLU A 256 28.42 16.91 -5.47
N LEU A 257 27.79 15.78 -5.84
CA LEU A 257 28.38 14.78 -6.73
C LEU A 257 27.89 14.91 -8.19
N LYS A 258 26.90 15.77 -8.47
CA LYS A 258 26.31 15.87 -9.82
C LYS A 258 27.28 16.43 -10.86
N GLU A 259 28.07 17.43 -10.48
CA GLU A 259 29.08 18.03 -11.35
C GLU A 259 30.24 17.04 -11.58
N GLU A 260 30.75 16.40 -10.51
CA GLU A 260 31.78 15.34 -10.56
C GLU A 260 31.41 14.22 -11.56
N ILE A 261 30.13 13.78 -11.58
CA ILE A 261 29.64 12.71 -12.47
C ILE A 261 29.63 13.16 -13.95
N VAL A 262 29.33 14.42 -14.23
CA VAL A 262 29.28 14.94 -15.62
C VAL A 262 30.69 15.15 -16.16
N GLU A 263 31.63 15.61 -15.33
CA GLU A 263 33.04 15.79 -15.69
C GLU A 263 33.75 14.45 -15.94
N HIS A 264 33.51 13.42 -15.11
CA HIS A 264 34.16 12.12 -15.25
C HIS A 264 33.52 11.19 -16.30
N ILE A 265 32.28 11.46 -16.73
CA ILE A 265 31.59 10.71 -17.78
C ILE A 265 31.21 11.65 -18.94
N ASP A 266 32.26 12.23 -19.54
CA ASP A 266 32.14 13.10 -20.71
C ASP A 266 31.86 12.26 -21.98
N LEU A 267 30.70 12.49 -22.59
CA LEU A 267 30.26 11.79 -23.80
C LEU A 267 30.90 12.34 -25.09
N GLU A 268 31.35 13.59 -25.09
CA GLU A 268 32.05 14.19 -26.23
C GLU A 268 33.45 13.59 -26.32
N ILE A 269 34.19 13.56 -25.21
CA ILE A 269 35.50 12.90 -25.12
C ILE A 269 35.37 11.41 -25.47
N LEU A 270 34.38 10.71 -24.91
CA LEU A 270 34.14 9.30 -25.25
C LEU A 270 33.89 9.09 -26.75
N SER A 271 33.09 9.94 -27.39
CA SER A 271 32.82 9.85 -28.83
C SER A 271 34.05 10.13 -29.69
N GLN A 272 34.91 11.06 -29.27
CA GLN A 272 36.16 11.39 -29.96
C GLN A 272 37.20 10.28 -29.82
N VAL A 273 37.36 9.72 -28.63
CA VAL A 273 38.28 8.59 -28.37
C VAL A 273 37.86 7.39 -29.23
N LEU A 274 36.60 6.96 -29.17
CA LEU A 274 36.06 5.84 -29.95
C LEU A 274 36.07 6.08 -31.48
N GLY A 275 36.05 7.34 -31.92
CA GLY A 275 36.25 7.71 -33.32
C GLY A 275 37.73 7.66 -33.78
N SER A 276 38.67 7.64 -32.84
CA SER A 276 40.12 7.64 -33.10
C SER A 276 40.78 6.26 -33.08
N GLY A 277 40.15 5.27 -32.42
CA GLY A 277 40.58 3.87 -32.40
C GLY A 277 41.90 3.58 -31.66
N SER A 278 42.44 4.55 -30.92
CA SER A 278 43.81 4.48 -30.37
C SER A 278 43.93 4.42 -28.85
N GLN A 279 42.86 4.74 -28.10
CA GLN A 279 42.84 4.73 -26.62
C GLN A 279 41.51 4.24 -26.02
N ASP A 280 40.61 3.75 -26.86
CA ASP A 280 39.25 3.28 -26.59
C ASP A 280 39.17 2.44 -25.31
N ALA A 281 40.13 1.52 -25.14
CA ALA A 281 40.10 0.55 -24.06
C ALA A 281 40.37 1.13 -22.67
N GLN A 282 41.32 2.06 -22.59
CA GLN A 282 41.74 2.64 -21.31
C GLN A 282 40.71 3.64 -20.79
N HIS A 283 40.11 4.44 -21.68
CA HIS A 283 39.12 5.44 -21.31
C HIS A 283 37.79 4.81 -20.88
N LEU A 284 37.30 3.78 -21.60
CA LEU A 284 36.13 3.00 -21.17
C LEU A 284 36.36 2.33 -19.79
N GLY A 285 37.56 1.82 -19.53
CA GLY A 285 37.92 1.27 -18.23
C GLY A 285 37.88 2.29 -17.09
N GLN A 286 38.33 3.52 -17.34
CA GLN A 286 38.24 4.63 -16.38
C GLN A 286 36.79 5.03 -16.09
N ILE A 287 35.94 5.15 -17.12
CA ILE A 287 34.51 5.45 -16.95
C ILE A 287 33.81 4.35 -16.13
N LEU A 288 34.08 3.08 -16.43
CA LEU A 288 33.55 1.95 -15.67
C LEU A 288 34.03 1.97 -14.21
N GLN A 289 35.32 2.20 -13.97
CA GLN A 289 35.89 2.28 -12.62
C GLN A 289 35.26 3.43 -11.82
N TYR A 290 35.09 4.61 -12.42
CA TYR A 290 34.43 5.75 -11.79
C TYR A 290 32.96 5.45 -11.49
N SER A 291 32.23 4.88 -12.45
CA SER A 291 30.81 4.52 -12.30
C SER A 291 30.61 3.53 -11.14
N LEU A 292 31.41 2.46 -11.09
CA LEU A 292 31.41 1.47 -10.00
C LEU A 292 31.77 2.09 -8.65
N ALA A 293 32.73 3.00 -8.60
CA ALA A 293 33.09 3.71 -7.37
C ALA A 293 31.95 4.62 -6.89
N THR A 294 31.23 5.27 -7.81
CA THR A 294 30.10 6.16 -7.52
C THR A 294 28.85 5.41 -7.09
N VAL A 295 28.50 4.29 -7.74
CA VAL A 295 27.47 3.36 -7.25
C VAL A 295 27.77 2.98 -5.80
N ARG A 296 29.00 2.52 -5.53
CA ARG A 296 29.40 2.12 -4.17
C ARG A 296 29.29 3.26 -3.14
N LYS A 297 29.63 4.51 -3.50
CA LYS A 297 29.44 5.70 -2.63
C LYS A 297 27.96 5.95 -2.27
N LEU A 298 27.02 5.57 -3.14
CA LEU A 298 25.58 5.86 -3.01
C LEU A 298 24.78 4.70 -2.38
N SER A 299 25.27 3.46 -2.48
CA SER A 299 24.64 2.26 -1.93
C SER A 299 24.70 2.16 -0.40
N ALA A 300 23.84 1.32 0.17
CA ALA A 300 23.84 1.06 1.62
C ALA A 300 25.11 0.33 2.09
N ALA A 301 25.66 0.76 3.24
CA ALA A 301 26.89 0.21 3.84
C ALA A 301 26.86 -1.33 4.03
N ALA A 302 25.68 -1.93 4.23
CA ALA A 302 25.53 -3.38 4.37
C ALA A 302 25.86 -4.18 3.09
N LYS A 303 25.81 -3.56 1.91
CA LYS A 303 26.16 -4.17 0.62
C LYS A 303 27.56 -3.80 0.14
N GLU A 304 28.19 -2.79 0.73
CA GLU A 304 29.46 -2.23 0.25
C GLU A 304 30.57 -3.30 0.13
N ASP A 305 30.65 -4.21 1.11
CA ASP A 305 31.64 -5.30 1.14
C ASP A 305 31.41 -6.40 0.10
N GLU A 306 30.16 -6.60 -0.35
CA GLU A 306 29.83 -7.57 -1.41
C GLU A 306 30.13 -6.97 -2.79
N MET A 307 29.63 -5.74 -3.04
CA MET A 307 30.00 -4.95 -4.23
C MET A 307 31.52 -4.80 -4.37
N ARG A 308 32.27 -4.59 -3.27
CA ARG A 308 33.73 -4.43 -3.33
C ARG A 308 34.43 -5.66 -3.93
N LYS A 309 33.90 -6.87 -3.72
CA LYS A 309 34.46 -8.12 -4.27
C LYS A 309 34.13 -8.27 -5.76
N SER A 310 32.87 -8.05 -6.15
CA SER A 310 32.44 -8.13 -7.57
C SER A 310 33.11 -7.03 -8.41
N HIS A 311 33.20 -5.80 -7.91
CA HIS A 311 33.92 -4.69 -8.55
C HIS A 311 35.40 -5.03 -8.76
N GLY A 312 36.06 -5.59 -7.75
CA GLY A 312 37.46 -6.01 -7.84
C GLY A 312 37.68 -7.11 -8.88
N GLN A 313 36.76 -8.08 -8.96
CA GLN A 313 36.81 -9.13 -9.99
C GLN A 313 36.62 -8.56 -11.39
N LEU A 314 35.60 -7.72 -11.62
CA LEU A 314 35.32 -7.14 -12.93
C LEU A 314 36.44 -6.23 -13.44
N LEU A 315 37.04 -5.43 -12.55
CA LEU A 315 38.21 -4.60 -12.90
C LEU A 315 39.44 -5.46 -13.23
N GLY A 316 39.63 -6.58 -12.53
CA GLY A 316 40.70 -7.55 -12.84
C GLY A 316 40.50 -8.23 -14.21
N GLU A 317 39.27 -8.64 -14.52
CA GLU A 317 38.91 -9.19 -15.83
C GLU A 317 39.09 -8.16 -16.96
N LEU A 318 38.71 -6.89 -16.73
CA LEU A 318 38.87 -5.81 -17.72
C LEU A 318 40.36 -5.48 -17.97
N ALA A 319 41.18 -5.45 -16.91
CA ALA A 319 42.62 -5.23 -17.02
C ALA A 319 43.31 -6.36 -17.80
N ALA A 320 42.97 -7.63 -17.51
CA ALA A 320 43.48 -8.78 -18.24
C ALA A 320 43.08 -8.74 -19.74
N ALA A 321 41.81 -8.46 -20.03
CA ALA A 321 41.33 -8.32 -21.40
C ALA A 321 42.00 -7.16 -22.16
N SER A 322 42.31 -6.05 -21.47
CA SER A 322 43.07 -4.93 -22.05
C SER A 322 44.52 -5.31 -22.38
N SER A 323 45.20 -6.10 -21.52
CA SER A 323 46.54 -6.59 -21.82
C SER A 323 46.56 -7.62 -22.95
N ASP A 324 45.54 -8.48 -23.05
CA ASP A 324 45.43 -9.46 -24.14
C ASP A 324 45.11 -8.80 -25.48
N ALA A 325 44.29 -7.74 -25.50
CA ALA A 325 44.03 -6.95 -26.70
C ALA A 325 45.31 -6.27 -27.22
N ALA A 326 46.13 -5.72 -26.33
CA ALA A 326 47.41 -5.09 -26.67
C ALA A 326 48.47 -6.08 -27.19
N ASN A 327 48.48 -7.32 -26.70
CA ASN A 327 49.48 -8.33 -27.05
C ASN A 327 49.08 -9.23 -28.24
N ASN A 328 47.80 -9.58 -28.36
CA ASN A 328 47.31 -10.59 -29.32
C ASN A 328 46.33 -10.03 -30.37
N GLY A 329 46.02 -8.73 -30.36
CA GLY A 329 45.13 -8.09 -31.35
C GLY A 329 43.65 -8.52 -31.28
N SER A 330 43.24 -9.23 -30.23
CA SER A 330 41.87 -9.73 -30.08
C SER A 330 40.95 -8.67 -29.45
N SER A 331 40.47 -7.72 -30.25
CA SER A 331 39.49 -6.71 -29.80
C SER A 331 38.21 -7.35 -29.21
N SER A 332 37.89 -8.59 -29.58
CA SER A 332 36.71 -9.30 -29.08
C SER A 332 36.78 -9.67 -27.60
N SER A 333 37.95 -9.86 -26.97
CA SER A 333 37.99 -10.14 -25.52
C SER A 333 37.69 -8.88 -24.72
N PHE A 334 38.28 -7.76 -25.14
CA PHE A 334 38.06 -6.44 -24.55
C PHE A 334 36.59 -5.99 -24.67
N VAL A 335 35.99 -6.08 -25.86
CA VAL A 335 34.58 -5.74 -26.09
C VAL A 335 33.65 -6.53 -25.15
N MET A 336 33.87 -7.84 -25.00
CA MET A 336 33.07 -8.67 -24.08
C MET A 336 33.23 -8.25 -22.62
N ALA A 337 34.43 -7.84 -22.20
CA ALA A 337 34.69 -7.36 -20.85
C ALA A 337 33.99 -6.01 -20.57
N VAL A 338 33.99 -5.07 -21.52
CA VAL A 338 33.26 -3.80 -21.41
C VAL A 338 31.75 -4.02 -21.33
N ILE A 339 31.19 -4.87 -22.20
CA ILE A 339 29.75 -5.19 -22.19
C ILE A 339 29.35 -5.81 -20.84
N LYS A 340 30.17 -6.74 -20.31
CA LYS A 340 29.97 -7.33 -18.98
C LYS A 340 30.01 -6.27 -17.87
N GLY A 341 30.97 -5.34 -17.94
CA GLY A 341 31.12 -4.22 -17.00
C GLY A 341 29.91 -3.27 -17.02
N LEU A 342 29.48 -2.82 -18.21
CA LEU A 342 28.33 -1.92 -18.36
C LEU A 342 27.03 -2.57 -17.91
N ARG A 343 26.80 -3.84 -18.29
CA ARG A 343 25.63 -4.60 -17.84
C ARG A 343 25.58 -4.69 -16.32
N PHE A 344 26.71 -4.94 -15.67
CA PHE A 344 26.80 -5.00 -14.22
C PHE A 344 26.49 -3.62 -13.60
N VAL A 345 27.12 -2.53 -14.07
CA VAL A 345 26.85 -1.17 -13.57
C VAL A 345 25.36 -0.81 -13.70
N LEU A 346 24.72 -1.13 -14.81
CA LEU A 346 23.30 -0.83 -15.02
C LEU A 346 22.37 -1.61 -14.07
N GLU A 347 22.67 -2.88 -13.78
CA GLU A 347 21.88 -3.67 -12.83
C GLU A 347 22.06 -3.17 -11.38
N GLU A 348 23.29 -2.82 -10.98
CA GLU A 348 23.54 -2.20 -9.66
C GLU A 348 22.87 -0.81 -9.54
N VAL A 349 22.87 0.01 -10.60
CA VAL A 349 22.16 1.31 -10.63
C VAL A 349 20.63 1.11 -10.54
N LYS A 350 20.09 0.06 -11.15
CA LYS A 350 18.67 -0.33 -11.07
C LYS A 350 18.30 -0.84 -9.67
N GLU A 351 19.17 -1.60 -9.02
CA GLU A 351 18.96 -1.98 -7.62
C GLU A 351 19.07 -0.76 -6.69
N LEU A 352 20.06 0.11 -6.90
CA LEU A 352 20.22 1.38 -6.17
C LEU A 352 19.00 2.30 -6.34
N ARG A 353 18.41 2.41 -7.54
CA ARG A 353 17.12 3.10 -7.76
C ARG A 353 16.02 2.54 -6.86
N SER A 354 15.93 1.21 -6.77
CA SER A 354 14.97 0.52 -5.90
C SER A 354 15.22 0.86 -4.42
N GLU A 355 16.47 0.78 -3.96
CA GLU A 355 16.86 1.10 -2.58
C GLU A 355 16.60 2.56 -2.21
N VAL A 356 17.02 3.51 -3.05
CA VAL A 356 16.77 4.95 -2.84
C VAL A 356 15.27 5.25 -2.85
N SER A 357 14.48 4.59 -3.71
CA SER A 357 13.02 4.74 -3.69
C SER A 357 12.41 4.21 -2.38
N LYS A 358 12.83 3.02 -1.92
CA LYS A 358 12.39 2.40 -0.67
C LYS A 358 12.79 3.25 0.54
N ALA A 359 14.02 3.75 0.58
CA ALA A 359 14.53 4.63 1.63
C ALA A 359 13.79 5.98 1.63
N ARG A 360 13.53 6.59 0.46
CA ARG A 360 12.75 7.83 0.35
C ARG A 360 11.32 7.64 0.84
N ILE A 361 10.68 6.52 0.50
CA ILE A 361 9.34 6.20 1.00
C ILE A 361 9.39 5.98 2.52
N GLN A 362 10.30 5.16 3.04
CA GLN A 362 10.35 4.80 4.47
C GLN A 362 10.81 5.95 5.39
N MET A 363 11.81 6.75 4.98
CA MET A 363 12.41 7.77 5.84
C MET A 363 11.83 9.17 5.63
N ALA A 364 11.55 9.58 4.39
CA ALA A 364 11.01 10.91 4.13
C ALA A 364 9.47 10.92 4.07
N MET A 365 8.85 9.99 3.33
CA MET A 365 7.42 10.05 3.08
C MET A 365 6.58 9.41 4.20
N GLN A 366 7.01 8.27 4.74
CA GLN A 366 6.23 7.50 5.71
C GLN A 366 5.96 8.22 7.04
N PRO A 367 6.90 8.99 7.64
CA PRO A 367 6.59 9.78 8.83
C PRO A 367 5.58 10.90 8.56
N ILE A 368 5.69 11.58 7.41
CA ILE A 368 4.77 12.66 7.02
C ILE A 368 3.36 12.10 6.79
N VAL A 369 3.25 11.00 6.03
CA VAL A 369 1.97 10.35 5.72
C VAL A 369 1.33 9.73 6.97
N ARG A 370 2.11 9.13 7.88
CA ARG A 370 1.59 8.65 9.19
C ARG A 370 1.16 9.78 10.12
N GLY A 371 1.64 11.00 9.90
CA GLY A 371 1.24 12.19 10.63
C GLY A 371 -0.14 12.72 10.20
N SER A 372 -0.37 14.01 10.48
CA SER A 372 -1.63 14.69 10.12
C SER A 372 -1.88 14.77 8.61
N ALA A 373 -0.83 14.70 7.78
CA ALA A 373 -0.96 14.88 6.33
C ALA A 373 -1.71 13.72 5.64
N GLY A 374 -1.42 12.46 5.97
CA GLY A 374 -2.17 11.32 5.42
C GLY A 374 -3.63 11.28 5.88
N VAL A 375 -3.88 11.65 7.15
CA VAL A 375 -5.24 11.80 7.68
C VAL A 375 -6.01 12.92 6.95
N ALA A 376 -5.36 14.06 6.69
CA ALA A 376 -5.95 15.17 5.93
C ALA A 376 -6.21 14.79 4.46
N TYR A 377 -5.31 14.01 3.85
CA TYR A 377 -5.50 13.49 2.49
C TYR A 377 -6.73 12.57 2.41
N LEU A 378 -6.83 11.56 3.28
CA LEU A 378 -8.00 10.65 3.30
C LEU A 378 -9.30 11.39 3.65
N LYS A 379 -9.26 12.40 4.52
CA LYS A 379 -10.40 13.31 4.76
C LYS A 379 -10.85 14.01 3.48
N LYS A 380 -9.91 14.59 2.73
CA LYS A 380 -10.21 15.30 1.48
C LYS A 380 -10.75 14.34 0.41
N ALA A 381 -10.18 13.13 0.31
CA ALA A 381 -10.66 12.09 -0.60
C ALA A 381 -12.10 11.66 -0.24
N PHE A 382 -12.36 11.30 1.02
CA PHE A 382 -13.69 10.89 1.48
C PHE A 382 -14.73 12.02 1.30
N ALA A 383 -14.35 13.28 1.56
CA ALA A 383 -15.20 14.45 1.28
C ALA A 383 -15.48 14.65 -0.22
N GLY A 384 -14.52 14.32 -1.10
CA GLY A 384 -14.71 14.35 -2.55
C GLY A 384 -15.62 13.24 -3.09
N HIS A 385 -15.67 12.09 -2.41
CA HIS A 385 -16.54 10.97 -2.78
C HIS A 385 -17.96 11.10 -2.23
N TYR A 386 -18.11 11.51 -0.96
CA TYR A 386 -19.40 11.46 -0.23
C TYR A 386 -19.93 12.82 0.24
N GLY A 387 -19.17 13.90 0.05
CA GLY A 387 -19.54 15.26 0.47
C GLY A 387 -19.06 15.65 1.87
N PRO A 388 -19.24 16.93 2.27
CA PRO A 388 -18.83 17.43 3.58
C PRO A 388 -19.64 16.79 4.73
N PRO A 389 -19.14 16.81 5.98
CA PRO A 389 -19.84 16.21 7.13
C PRO A 389 -21.27 16.70 7.36
N ALA A 390 -21.61 17.93 6.95
CA ALA A 390 -22.97 18.47 7.02
C ALA A 390 -24.00 17.65 6.21
N ASN A 391 -23.56 16.92 5.18
CA ASN A 391 -24.42 16.11 4.32
C ASN A 391 -24.48 14.63 4.77
N ALA A 392 -23.86 14.27 5.90
CA ALA A 392 -23.67 12.88 6.31
C ALA A 392 -24.98 12.06 6.38
N SER A 393 -26.09 12.69 6.75
CA SER A 393 -27.42 12.05 6.83
C SER A 393 -28.00 11.64 5.47
N ALA A 394 -27.55 12.24 4.36
CA ALA A 394 -27.96 11.88 3.00
C ALA A 394 -26.90 11.03 2.27
N SER A 395 -25.63 11.13 2.69
CA SER A 395 -24.49 10.39 2.16
C SER A 395 -23.40 10.38 3.24
N PRO A 396 -23.12 9.25 3.94
CA PRO A 396 -23.18 7.87 3.44
C PRO A 396 -24.21 6.95 4.16
N PRO A 397 -25.10 6.25 3.43
CA PRO A 397 -26.22 5.51 4.03
C PRO A 397 -25.85 4.24 4.82
N LEU A 398 -24.89 3.41 4.35
CA LEU A 398 -24.49 2.19 5.10
C LEU A 398 -23.71 2.56 6.37
N THR A 399 -22.99 3.67 6.33
CA THR A 399 -22.30 4.27 7.48
C THR A 399 -23.30 4.80 8.52
N LEU A 400 -24.37 5.49 8.10
CA LEU A 400 -25.50 5.84 8.97
C LEU A 400 -26.16 4.59 9.58
N GLN A 401 -26.38 3.54 8.77
CA GLN A 401 -26.96 2.28 9.25
C GLN A 401 -26.07 1.62 10.32
N LEU A 402 -24.74 1.59 10.12
CA LEU A 402 -23.79 1.10 11.13
C LEU A 402 -23.92 1.90 12.44
N ILE A 403 -23.78 3.23 12.38
CA ILE A 403 -23.79 4.08 13.59
C ILE A 403 -25.11 3.95 14.35
N SER A 404 -26.24 3.90 13.65
CA SER A 404 -27.56 3.71 14.28
C SER A 404 -27.75 2.34 14.92
N ALA A 405 -27.29 1.26 14.28
CA ALA A 405 -27.31 -0.10 14.82
C ALA A 405 -26.35 -0.30 16.00
N SER A 406 -25.20 0.38 16.00
CA SER A 406 -24.27 0.38 17.12
C SER A 406 -24.80 1.22 18.29
N LYS A 407 -25.52 2.32 18.04
CA LYS A 407 -26.07 3.20 19.08
C LYS A 407 -27.07 2.51 20.01
N SER A 408 -27.86 1.55 19.52
CA SER A 408 -28.81 0.79 20.35
C SER A 408 -28.13 -0.28 21.22
N VAL A 409 -26.93 -0.73 20.87
CA VAL A 409 -26.21 -1.83 21.53
C VAL A 409 -25.02 -1.33 22.38
N ALA A 410 -24.46 -0.17 22.05
CA ALA A 410 -23.19 0.31 22.61
C ALA A 410 -23.22 0.53 24.13
N GLU A 411 -24.30 1.08 24.68
CA GLU A 411 -24.39 1.29 26.13
C GLU A 411 -24.56 -0.04 26.91
N GLN A 412 -25.23 -1.05 26.34
CA GLN A 412 -25.28 -2.39 26.94
C GLN A 412 -23.90 -3.05 26.93
N GLU A 413 -23.25 -3.12 25.76
CA GLU A 413 -21.94 -3.76 25.62
C GLU A 413 -20.85 -3.03 26.43
N TRP A 414 -20.99 -1.71 26.63
CA TRP A 414 -20.14 -0.91 27.53
C TRP A 414 -20.43 -1.18 29.02
N SER A 415 -21.71 -1.31 29.43
CA SER A 415 -22.08 -1.70 30.80
C SER A 415 -21.49 -3.07 31.15
N GLU A 416 -21.73 -4.07 30.30
CA GLU A 416 -21.22 -5.42 30.53
C GLU A 416 -19.68 -5.49 30.51
N HIS A 417 -19.00 -4.62 29.75
CA HIS A 417 -17.55 -4.48 29.80
C HIS A 417 -17.07 -3.86 31.12
N SER A 418 -17.75 -2.82 31.58
CA SER A 418 -17.47 -2.14 32.85
C SER A 418 -17.69 -3.07 34.06
N GLU A 419 -18.74 -3.89 34.03
CA GLU A 419 -19.00 -4.95 35.02
C GLU A 419 -17.91 -6.04 34.99
N CYS A 420 -17.45 -6.45 33.80
CA CYS A 420 -16.34 -7.41 33.70
C CYS A 420 -15.02 -6.83 34.23
N LEU A 421 -14.76 -5.52 34.02
CA LEU A 421 -13.61 -4.82 34.58
C LEU A 421 -13.69 -4.75 36.11
N SER A 422 -14.84 -4.40 36.68
CA SER A 422 -15.01 -4.33 38.14
C SER A 422 -14.90 -5.70 38.81
N ALA A 423 -15.41 -6.76 38.18
CA ALA A 423 -15.26 -8.14 38.64
C ALA A 423 -13.84 -8.72 38.46
N ALA A 424 -13.02 -8.12 37.57
CA ALA A 424 -11.61 -8.49 37.35
C ALA A 424 -10.62 -7.68 38.19
N ALA A 425 -11.08 -6.62 38.87
CA ALA A 425 -10.28 -5.89 39.85
C ALA A 425 -10.00 -6.79 41.08
N PRO A 426 -8.80 -6.76 41.67
CA PRO A 426 -8.51 -7.53 42.87
C PRO A 426 -9.40 -7.04 44.02
N SER A 427 -10.17 -7.95 44.60
CA SER A 427 -11.06 -7.67 45.72
C SER A 427 -10.28 -7.33 46.99
N ALA A 428 -10.07 -6.03 47.21
CA ALA A 428 -9.80 -5.48 48.54
C ALA A 428 -11.08 -5.61 49.40
N GLY A 429 -11.35 -6.84 49.88
CA GLY A 429 -12.61 -7.19 50.53
C GLY A 429 -12.57 -8.62 51.07
N LEU A 430 -11.89 -8.79 52.21
CA LEU A 430 -11.88 -10.02 52.98
C LEU A 430 -13.29 -10.43 53.42
N VAL A 431 -13.55 -11.74 53.44
CA VAL A 431 -14.68 -12.33 54.17
C VAL A 431 -14.57 -11.93 55.65
N PRO A 432 -15.63 -11.41 56.31
CA PRO A 432 -15.56 -11.07 57.72
C PRO A 432 -15.48 -12.32 58.59
N VAL A 433 -14.25 -12.68 58.99
CA VAL A 433 -13.99 -13.50 60.18
C VAL A 433 -13.71 -12.54 61.35
N LEU A 434 -14.12 -12.96 62.55
CA LEU A 434 -14.35 -12.09 63.71
C LEU A 434 -13.12 -11.34 64.24
N GLN A 435 -13.39 -10.16 64.82
CA GLN A 435 -12.48 -9.21 65.48
C GLN A 435 -11.37 -9.80 66.37
N ALA A 436 -10.18 -9.18 66.34
CA ALA A 436 -9.72 -8.26 67.40
C ALA A 436 -8.33 -7.64 67.10
N GLY A 437 -8.05 -6.39 67.52
CA GLY A 437 -6.68 -5.85 67.61
C GLY A 437 -6.45 -4.45 66.98
N HIS A 438 -6.21 -3.45 67.83
CA HIS A 438 -6.03 -2.01 67.57
C HIS A 438 -5.02 -1.56 66.50
N GLY A 439 -5.25 -0.36 65.90
CA GLY A 439 -4.19 0.49 65.32
C GLY A 439 -4.64 1.49 64.25
N ALA A 440 -4.30 2.78 64.41
CA ALA A 440 -4.52 3.88 63.44
C ALA A 440 -3.36 4.89 63.55
N ALA A 441 -3.07 5.81 62.63
CA ALA A 441 -3.73 6.29 61.39
C ALA A 441 -2.58 6.71 60.38
N PRO A 442 -2.71 7.62 59.38
CA PRO A 442 -3.86 8.31 58.76
C PRO A 442 -3.86 8.27 57.21
N ALA A 443 -4.73 9.07 56.56
CA ALA A 443 -4.98 9.08 55.12
C ALA A 443 -3.89 9.73 54.25
N GLY A 444 -3.76 9.25 53.00
CA GLY A 444 -2.98 9.85 51.91
C GLY A 444 -3.82 10.02 50.64
N GLN A 445 -3.54 11.08 49.87
CA GLN A 445 -4.33 11.54 48.71
C GLN A 445 -4.29 10.59 47.50
N PRO A 446 -5.28 10.66 46.58
CA PRO A 446 -5.29 9.84 45.37
C PRO A 446 -4.21 10.29 44.37
N PRO A 447 -3.47 9.36 43.73
CA PRO A 447 -2.47 9.72 42.73
C PRO A 447 -3.11 10.15 41.41
N SER A 448 -2.81 11.37 40.97
CA SER A 448 -3.09 11.86 39.63
C SER A 448 -2.24 11.12 38.58
N SER A 449 -2.88 10.43 37.64
CA SER A 449 -2.19 9.67 36.58
C SER A 449 -2.01 10.46 35.28
N SER A 450 -0.83 11.07 35.14
CA SER A 450 -0.29 11.45 33.83
C SER A 450 0.09 10.18 33.05
N PRO A 451 -0.03 10.12 31.71
CA PRO A 451 0.16 8.86 30.97
C PRO A 451 1.63 8.44 30.92
N ALA A 452 1.94 7.29 31.53
CA ALA A 452 3.27 6.69 31.45
C ALA A 452 3.55 6.16 30.03
N ALA A 453 4.60 6.69 29.39
CA ALA A 453 5.13 6.12 28.17
C ALA A 453 5.79 4.75 28.44
N GLY A 454 5.53 3.74 27.59
CA GLY A 454 6.28 2.48 27.63
C GLY A 454 5.48 1.16 27.49
N ALA A 455 4.16 1.18 27.32
CA ALA A 455 3.40 -0.04 27.04
C ALA A 455 3.31 -0.30 25.53
N SER A 456 3.90 -1.41 25.05
CA SER A 456 3.90 -1.81 23.64
C SER A 456 2.58 -2.49 23.21
N GLY A 457 1.45 -1.78 23.36
CA GLY A 457 0.11 -2.31 23.07
C GLY A 457 -0.86 -1.23 22.56
N GLN A 458 -1.96 -1.68 21.97
CA GLN A 458 -3.02 -0.82 21.45
C GLN A 458 -3.87 -0.24 22.59
N PRO A 459 -4.31 1.03 22.47
CA PRO A 459 -4.88 1.80 23.58
C PRO A 459 -6.26 1.32 24.03
N GLU A 460 -6.50 1.41 25.34
CA GLU A 460 -7.80 1.20 25.98
C GLU A 460 -8.80 2.29 25.55
N CYS A 461 -10.08 1.94 25.48
CA CYS A 461 -11.18 2.85 25.20
C CYS A 461 -11.49 3.68 26.45
N ARG A 462 -11.46 5.01 26.35
CA ARG A 462 -11.68 5.92 27.50
C ARG A 462 -13.16 6.15 27.85
N GLY A 463 -14.07 5.44 27.19
CA GLY A 463 -15.51 5.63 27.34
C GLY A 463 -16.08 6.81 26.56
N GLU A 464 -15.28 7.48 25.73
CA GLU A 464 -15.70 8.55 24.84
C GLU A 464 -16.75 8.03 23.84
N ARG A 465 -17.85 8.79 23.65
CA ARG A 465 -19.02 8.31 22.90
C ARG A 465 -18.70 7.88 21.46
N LEU A 466 -17.80 8.59 20.79
CA LEU A 466 -17.37 8.27 19.43
C LEU A 466 -16.54 6.98 19.38
N ASP A 467 -15.45 6.91 20.15
CA ASP A 467 -14.57 5.73 20.24
C ASP A 467 -15.36 4.46 20.63
N LYS A 468 -16.26 4.55 21.62
CA LYS A 468 -17.18 3.46 21.98
C LYS A 468 -17.98 2.96 20.77
N LEU A 469 -18.65 3.87 20.05
CA LEU A 469 -19.52 3.51 18.93
C LEU A 469 -18.75 2.92 17.75
N VAL A 470 -17.60 3.50 17.40
CA VAL A 470 -16.76 2.99 16.30
C VAL A 470 -16.21 1.60 16.63
N ARG A 471 -15.67 1.39 17.84
CA ARG A 471 -15.14 0.09 18.26
C ARG A 471 -16.21 -0.99 18.34
N ILE A 472 -17.39 -0.67 18.88
CA ILE A 472 -18.50 -1.62 19.00
C ILE A 472 -19.10 -1.94 17.63
N GLY A 473 -19.24 -0.96 16.73
CA GLY A 473 -19.66 -1.20 15.35
C GLY A 473 -18.70 -2.07 14.55
N LEU A 474 -17.39 -1.85 14.68
CA LEU A 474 -16.38 -2.72 14.08
C LEU A 474 -16.42 -4.15 14.66
N LEU A 475 -16.64 -4.29 15.96
CA LEU A 475 -16.82 -5.60 16.60
C LEU A 475 -18.09 -6.32 16.13
N GLN A 476 -19.19 -5.59 15.90
CA GLN A 476 -20.43 -6.14 15.32
C GLN A 476 -20.20 -6.62 13.88
N LEU A 477 -19.51 -5.84 13.05
CA LEU A 477 -19.18 -6.22 11.66
C LEU A 477 -18.29 -7.47 11.59
N VAL A 478 -17.20 -7.50 12.36
CA VAL A 478 -16.25 -8.63 12.42
C VAL A 478 -16.87 -9.86 13.07
N GLY A 479 -17.78 -9.68 14.03
CA GLY A 479 -18.52 -10.77 14.68
C GLY A 479 -19.70 -11.31 13.87
N SER A 480 -20.03 -10.73 12.72
CA SER A 480 -21.12 -11.20 11.86
C SER A 480 -20.80 -12.59 11.30
N MET A 481 -21.86 -13.42 11.18
CA MET A 481 -21.80 -14.72 10.50
C MET A 481 -21.84 -14.58 8.97
N GLU A 482 -22.37 -13.47 8.46
CA GLU A 482 -22.37 -13.19 7.03
C GLU A 482 -21.05 -12.53 6.62
N GLY A 483 -20.34 -13.14 5.68
CA GLY A 483 -19.04 -12.65 5.21
C GLY A 483 -19.18 -11.25 4.59
N LEU A 484 -18.37 -10.29 5.05
CA LEU A 484 -18.43 -8.89 4.59
C LEU A 484 -18.32 -8.80 3.07
N GLN A 485 -19.29 -8.19 2.40
CA GLN A 485 -19.29 -7.98 0.95
C GLN A 485 -19.02 -6.52 0.59
N THR A 486 -18.48 -6.28 -0.60
CA THR A 486 -18.17 -4.92 -1.08
C THR A 486 -19.39 -4.00 -1.08
N HIS A 487 -20.59 -4.57 -1.32
CA HIS A 487 -21.86 -3.83 -1.35
C HIS A 487 -22.55 -3.71 0.03
N SER A 488 -22.16 -4.51 1.04
CA SER A 488 -22.72 -4.45 2.40
C SER A 488 -21.78 -3.80 3.42
N THR A 489 -20.57 -3.43 2.99
CA THR A 489 -19.58 -2.78 3.86
C THR A 489 -19.82 -1.27 3.90
N PRO A 490 -19.90 -0.65 5.10
CA PRO A 490 -20.01 0.80 5.24
C PRO A 490 -18.96 1.56 4.45
N GLU A 491 -19.37 2.68 3.86
CA GLU A 491 -18.58 3.49 2.94
C GLU A 491 -17.27 3.97 3.59
N SER A 492 -17.31 4.37 4.86
CA SER A 492 -16.12 4.74 5.65
C SER A 492 -15.16 3.58 5.94
N LEU A 493 -15.56 2.33 5.66
CA LEU A 493 -14.79 1.11 5.93
C LEU A 493 -14.43 0.32 4.66
N GLN A 494 -14.91 0.73 3.47
CA GLN A 494 -14.62 0.03 2.20
C GLN A 494 -13.11 -0.10 1.94
N ILE A 495 -12.34 0.95 2.23
CA ILE A 495 -10.87 0.97 2.11
C ILE A 495 -10.16 -0.01 3.08
N ASN A 496 -10.88 -0.50 4.09
CA ASN A 496 -10.41 -1.46 5.09
C ASN A 496 -11.03 -2.86 4.90
N LEU A 497 -11.81 -3.09 3.83
CA LEU A 497 -12.59 -4.32 3.61
C LEU A 497 -11.75 -5.60 3.71
N LEU A 498 -10.63 -5.70 2.99
CA LEU A 498 -9.79 -6.90 3.01
C LEU A 498 -9.20 -7.17 4.40
N ARG A 499 -8.81 -6.11 5.11
CA ARG A 499 -8.31 -6.17 6.48
C ARG A 499 -9.41 -6.66 7.44
N LEU A 500 -10.62 -6.13 7.34
CA LEU A 500 -11.76 -6.55 8.16
C LEU A 500 -12.23 -7.97 7.84
N ARG A 501 -12.20 -8.40 6.57
CA ARG A 501 -12.41 -9.80 6.17
C ARG A 501 -11.38 -10.75 6.79
N ALA A 502 -10.11 -10.35 6.85
CA ALA A 502 -9.08 -11.14 7.52
C ALA A 502 -9.38 -11.29 9.02
N VAL A 503 -9.78 -10.23 9.72
CA VAL A 503 -10.20 -10.32 11.13
C VAL A 503 -11.48 -11.16 11.29
N GLN A 504 -12.47 -11.02 10.40
CA GLN A 504 -13.69 -11.84 10.42
C GLN A 504 -13.37 -13.33 10.24
N SER A 505 -12.47 -13.68 9.31
CA SER A 505 -11.98 -15.04 9.15
C SER A 505 -11.32 -15.54 10.45
N GLN A 506 -10.45 -14.73 11.07
CA GLN A 506 -9.83 -15.06 12.36
C GLN A 506 -10.87 -15.25 13.47
N PHE A 507 -11.93 -14.43 13.53
CA PHE A 507 -13.03 -14.58 14.49
C PHE A 507 -13.78 -15.91 14.30
N GLN A 508 -14.11 -16.27 13.06
CA GLN A 508 -14.78 -17.55 12.74
C GLN A 508 -13.85 -18.75 12.97
N GLN A 509 -12.57 -18.66 12.64
CA GLN A 509 -11.56 -19.68 12.93
C GLN A 509 -11.43 -19.95 14.43
N VAL A 510 -11.46 -18.91 15.28
CA VAL A 510 -11.49 -19.05 16.74
C VAL A 510 -12.74 -19.81 17.20
N ILE A 511 -13.92 -19.57 16.61
CA ILE A 511 -15.15 -20.35 16.88
C ILE A 511 -15.00 -21.81 16.43
N VAL A 512 -14.42 -22.06 15.25
CA VAL A 512 -14.21 -23.41 14.71
C VAL A 512 -13.25 -24.22 15.58
N ILE A 513 -12.09 -23.65 15.93
CA ILE A 513 -11.10 -24.29 16.82
C ILE A 513 -11.73 -24.58 18.20
N ALA A 514 -12.47 -23.61 18.76
CA ALA A 514 -13.15 -23.80 20.03
C ALA A 514 -14.20 -24.91 20.00
N THR A 515 -14.99 -24.97 18.94
CA THR A 515 -16.03 -26.01 18.77
C THR A 515 -15.41 -27.38 18.51
N GLY A 516 -14.32 -27.45 17.75
CA GLY A 516 -13.54 -28.67 17.53
C GLY A 516 -12.92 -29.22 18.82
N MET A 517 -12.26 -28.36 19.62
CA MET A 517 -11.72 -28.73 20.94
C MET A 517 -12.81 -29.24 21.89
N LEU A 518 -13.97 -28.56 21.94
CA LEU A 518 -15.11 -29.00 22.76
C LEU A 518 -15.71 -30.33 22.26
N THR A 519 -15.80 -30.52 20.95
CA THR A 519 -16.32 -31.77 20.36
C THR A 519 -15.38 -32.94 20.65
N LEU A 520 -14.05 -32.79 20.43
CA LEU A 520 -13.08 -33.84 20.76
C LEU A 520 -13.14 -34.20 22.24
N ARG A 521 -13.23 -33.19 23.12
CA ARG A 521 -13.34 -33.39 24.57
C ARG A 521 -14.59 -34.18 24.97
N GLN A 522 -15.75 -33.83 24.41
CA GLN A 522 -17.01 -34.53 24.66
C GLN A 522 -16.98 -35.98 24.16
N VAL A 523 -16.34 -36.21 23.01
CA VAL A 523 -16.26 -37.53 22.37
C VAL A 523 -15.29 -38.45 23.11
N LEU A 524 -14.07 -38.00 23.43
CA LEU A 524 -13.09 -38.79 24.21
C LEU A 524 -13.67 -39.22 25.58
N MET A 525 -14.35 -38.30 26.27
CA MET A 525 -15.01 -38.57 27.56
C MET A 525 -16.24 -39.48 27.45
N ALA A 526 -16.82 -39.66 26.25
CA ALA A 526 -17.98 -40.52 26.02
C ALA A 526 -17.59 -41.94 25.55
N GLU A 527 -16.43 -42.11 24.90
CA GLU A 527 -15.99 -43.40 24.36
C GLU A 527 -15.19 -44.27 25.35
N ASP A 528 -14.32 -43.66 26.16
CA ASP A 528 -13.60 -44.41 27.20
C ASP A 528 -13.64 -43.67 28.56
N PRO A 529 -14.42 -44.18 29.55
CA PRO A 529 -14.53 -43.58 30.87
C PRO A 529 -13.28 -43.74 31.74
N LYS A 530 -12.20 -44.37 31.23
CA LYS A 530 -10.90 -44.50 31.93
C LYS A 530 -9.86 -43.46 31.51
N VAL A 531 -10.10 -42.68 30.45
CA VAL A 531 -9.12 -41.70 29.95
C VAL A 531 -8.85 -40.65 31.01
N THR A 532 -7.56 -40.42 31.28
CA THR A 532 -7.14 -39.43 32.26
C THR A 532 -7.31 -38.00 31.75
N PRO A 533 -7.52 -37.01 32.64
CA PRO A 533 -7.58 -35.60 32.24
C PRO A 533 -6.31 -35.11 31.51
N ALA A 534 -5.16 -35.73 31.77
CA ALA A 534 -3.88 -35.39 31.13
C ALA A 534 -3.82 -35.86 29.67
N GLU A 535 -4.26 -37.08 29.38
CA GLU A 535 -4.34 -37.62 28.02
C GLU A 535 -5.27 -36.77 27.13
N VAL A 536 -6.44 -36.38 27.65
CA VAL A 536 -7.37 -35.48 26.93
C VAL A 536 -6.75 -34.10 26.65
N GLU A 537 -6.00 -33.52 27.59
CA GLU A 537 -5.31 -32.24 27.34
C GLU A 537 -4.17 -32.37 26.31
N SER A 538 -3.50 -33.53 26.23
CA SER A 538 -2.50 -33.82 25.21
C SER A 538 -3.12 -33.85 23.82
N SER A 539 -4.17 -34.65 23.61
CA SER A 539 -4.90 -34.71 22.33
C SER A 539 -5.53 -33.37 21.93
N ILE A 540 -5.99 -32.58 22.91
CA ILE A 540 -6.51 -31.23 22.65
C ILE A 540 -5.37 -30.27 22.24
N ALA A 541 -4.15 -30.43 22.74
CA ALA A 541 -2.99 -29.67 22.27
C ALA A 541 -2.57 -30.08 20.85
N GLU A 542 -2.53 -31.38 20.54
CA GLU A 542 -2.26 -31.90 19.19
C GLU A 542 -3.31 -31.41 18.17
N LEU A 543 -4.60 -31.48 18.53
CA LEU A 543 -5.69 -30.94 17.71
C LEU A 543 -5.53 -29.43 17.50
N PHE A 544 -5.17 -28.67 18.54
CA PHE A 544 -4.99 -27.23 18.44
C PHE A 544 -3.91 -26.85 17.42
N GLU A 545 -2.69 -27.40 17.54
CA GLU A 545 -1.60 -27.10 16.61
C GLU A 545 -1.91 -27.56 15.16
N ALA A 546 -2.57 -28.71 15.00
CA ALA A 546 -2.95 -29.21 13.69
C ALA A 546 -4.08 -28.38 13.04
N LEU A 547 -5.04 -27.87 13.81
CA LEU A 547 -6.07 -26.95 13.30
C LEU A 547 -5.49 -25.57 12.97
N LEU A 548 -4.56 -25.05 13.76
CA LEU A 548 -3.81 -23.83 13.40
C LEU A 548 -3.16 -24.01 12.02
N LYS A 549 -2.41 -25.09 11.83
CA LYS A 549 -1.68 -25.37 10.58
C LYS A 549 -2.57 -25.46 9.33
N ILE A 550 -3.78 -26.03 9.46
CA ILE A 550 -4.73 -26.11 8.33
C ILE A 550 -5.43 -24.77 8.09
N LEU A 551 -5.96 -24.14 9.13
CA LEU A 551 -6.75 -22.91 9.00
C LEU A 551 -5.88 -21.69 8.63
N ASP A 552 -4.59 -21.69 8.97
CA ASP A 552 -3.63 -20.67 8.54
C ASP A 552 -2.93 -21.01 7.21
N GLY A 553 -3.18 -22.21 6.65
CA GLY A 553 -2.43 -22.78 5.53
C GLY A 553 -3.10 -22.73 4.14
N SER A 554 -4.42 -22.54 4.04
CA SER A 554 -5.13 -22.58 2.74
C SER A 554 -5.91 -21.28 2.42
N PRO A 555 -5.53 -20.52 1.38
CA PRO A 555 -6.37 -19.46 0.80
C PRO A 555 -7.44 -19.99 -0.17
N ASP A 556 -7.35 -21.25 -0.61
CA ASP A 556 -8.33 -21.90 -1.50
C ASP A 556 -9.64 -22.27 -0.77
N ALA A 557 -10.42 -21.23 -0.48
CA ALA A 557 -11.74 -21.30 0.14
C ALA A 557 -12.77 -21.97 -0.79
N GLY A 558 -12.75 -23.30 -0.82
CA GLY A 558 -13.76 -24.13 -1.50
C GLY A 558 -13.81 -25.57 -0.99
N THR A 559 -12.66 -26.15 -0.63
CA THR A 559 -12.54 -27.59 -0.30
C THR A 559 -11.89 -27.93 1.04
N THR A 560 -11.34 -26.95 1.78
CA THR A 560 -10.86 -27.10 3.17
C THR A 560 -12.04 -27.33 4.14
N GLY A 561 -12.72 -28.45 3.93
CA GLY A 561 -14.04 -28.72 4.46
C GLY A 561 -14.01 -29.33 5.85
N THR A 562 -15.22 -29.51 6.40
CA THR A 562 -15.45 -30.22 7.67
C THR A 562 -14.74 -31.58 7.70
N ASP A 563 -14.61 -32.28 6.56
CA ASP A 563 -13.91 -33.56 6.46
C ASP A 563 -12.42 -33.50 6.83
N GLU A 564 -11.69 -32.42 6.52
CA GLU A 564 -10.28 -32.27 6.91
C GLU A 564 -10.14 -32.03 8.41
N ILE A 565 -11.02 -31.19 8.96
CA ILE A 565 -11.11 -30.92 10.41
C ILE A 565 -11.41 -32.23 11.15
N VAL A 566 -12.34 -33.03 10.64
CA VAL A 566 -12.69 -34.35 11.20
C VAL A 566 -11.53 -35.34 11.06
N GLU A 567 -10.78 -35.34 9.95
CA GLU A 567 -9.53 -36.12 9.80
C GLU A 567 -8.47 -35.76 10.86
N VAL A 568 -8.29 -34.47 11.14
CA VAL A 568 -7.36 -34.04 12.19
C VAL A 568 -7.83 -34.46 13.58
N MET A 569 -9.13 -34.32 13.86
CA MET A 569 -9.71 -34.86 15.10
C MET A 569 -9.52 -36.38 15.20
N ILE A 570 -9.58 -37.10 14.07
CA ILE A 570 -9.30 -38.54 14.01
C ILE A 570 -7.84 -38.86 14.36
N ARG A 571 -6.91 -38.07 13.85
CA ARG A 571 -5.49 -38.23 14.13
C ARG A 571 -5.14 -37.92 15.59
N ALA A 572 -5.77 -36.89 16.16
CA ALA A 572 -5.52 -36.43 17.53
C ALA A 572 -6.20 -37.30 18.61
N SER A 573 -7.18 -38.14 18.28
CA SER A 573 -7.71 -39.16 19.22
C SER A 573 -6.91 -40.45 19.20
N ALA A 574 -6.27 -40.79 18.06
CA ALA A 574 -5.48 -42.00 17.90
C ALA A 574 -4.18 -42.01 18.73
N SER A 575 -3.81 -40.89 19.37
CA SER A 575 -2.77 -40.83 20.40
C SER A 575 -3.22 -41.33 21.78
N VAL A 576 -4.53 -41.57 21.99
CA VAL A 576 -5.12 -42.09 23.24
C VAL A 576 -5.59 -43.54 23.04
N GLY A 577 -4.71 -44.49 23.39
CA GLY A 577 -5.02 -45.92 23.41
C GLY A 577 -4.76 -46.65 22.08
N SER A 578 -5.08 -47.96 22.06
CA SER A 578 -4.86 -48.81 20.88
C SER A 578 -5.80 -48.45 19.72
N PRO A 579 -5.31 -48.44 18.46
CA PRO A 579 -6.11 -48.03 17.31
C PRO A 579 -7.36 -48.91 17.15
N PRO A 580 -8.57 -48.32 17.09
CA PRO A 580 -9.80 -49.10 16.97
C PRO A 580 -9.92 -49.75 15.58
N PRO A 581 -10.63 -50.88 15.45
CA PRO A 581 -10.87 -51.52 14.16
C PRO A 581 -11.56 -50.58 13.17
N SER A 582 -11.25 -50.70 11.88
CA SER A 582 -11.68 -49.79 10.80
C SER A 582 -13.18 -49.46 10.79
N VAL A 583 -14.03 -50.44 11.11
CA VAL A 583 -15.49 -50.28 11.21
C VAL A 583 -15.90 -49.30 12.33
N LYS A 584 -15.19 -49.29 13.46
CA LYS A 584 -15.40 -48.30 14.54
C LYS A 584 -14.95 -46.91 14.12
N ILE A 585 -13.79 -46.78 13.45
CA ILE A 585 -13.28 -45.49 12.95
C ILE A 585 -14.32 -44.80 12.05
N GLN A 586 -15.01 -45.54 11.18
CA GLN A 586 -16.00 -44.94 10.27
C GLN A 586 -17.31 -44.52 10.98
N ALA A 587 -17.81 -45.32 11.92
CA ALA A 587 -18.95 -44.94 12.75
C ALA A 587 -18.63 -43.70 13.62
N TRP A 588 -17.41 -43.66 14.14
CA TRP A 588 -16.90 -42.56 14.94
C TRP A 588 -16.70 -41.28 14.11
N ARG A 589 -16.10 -41.37 12.92
CA ARG A 589 -16.00 -40.26 11.94
C ARG A 589 -17.36 -39.63 11.66
N GLN A 590 -18.40 -40.45 11.46
CA GLN A 590 -19.77 -39.96 11.27
C GLN A 590 -20.35 -39.30 12.53
N MET A 591 -20.00 -39.77 13.74
CA MET A 591 -20.42 -39.15 14.99
C MET A 591 -19.74 -37.80 15.20
N VAL A 592 -18.41 -37.73 15.08
CA VAL A 592 -17.62 -36.49 15.21
C VAL A 592 -18.08 -35.45 14.20
N ALA A 593 -18.21 -35.80 12.93
CA ALA A 593 -18.72 -34.90 11.90
C ALA A 593 -20.12 -34.37 12.23
N ARG A 594 -21.03 -35.22 12.73
CA ARG A 594 -22.40 -34.83 13.11
C ARG A 594 -22.42 -33.88 14.31
N VAL A 595 -21.62 -34.16 15.34
CA VAL A 595 -21.55 -33.31 16.55
C VAL A 595 -20.90 -31.97 16.21
N LEU A 596 -19.82 -31.96 15.43
CA LEU A 596 -19.14 -30.74 14.97
C LEU A 596 -20.07 -29.88 14.10
N LEU A 597 -20.70 -30.46 13.07
CA LEU A 597 -21.65 -29.74 12.21
C LEU A 597 -22.85 -29.21 12.99
N LYS A 598 -23.35 -29.94 14.00
CA LYS A 598 -24.39 -29.44 14.89
C LYS A 598 -23.87 -28.31 15.78
N GLY A 599 -22.66 -28.44 16.34
CA GLY A 599 -22.02 -27.42 17.16
C GLY A 599 -21.71 -26.11 16.42
N LEU A 600 -21.52 -26.18 15.09
CA LEU A 600 -21.26 -25.02 14.22
C LEU A 600 -22.53 -24.40 13.60
N ARG A 601 -23.72 -25.00 13.78
CA ARG A 601 -24.95 -24.46 13.20
C ARG A 601 -25.44 -23.21 13.95
N PRO A 602 -25.77 -22.12 13.25
CA PRO A 602 -26.45 -20.97 13.85
C PRO A 602 -27.71 -21.38 14.62
N GLY A 603 -27.90 -20.80 15.81
CA GLY A 603 -29.04 -21.06 16.67
C GLY A 603 -28.85 -22.16 17.71
N GLU A 604 -27.94 -23.12 17.49
CA GLU A 604 -27.65 -24.20 18.46
C GLU A 604 -27.02 -23.67 19.76
N VAL A 605 -27.25 -24.38 20.88
CA VAL A 605 -26.83 -23.92 22.23
C VAL A 605 -25.31 -23.87 22.35
N VAL A 606 -24.60 -24.82 21.74
CA VAL A 606 -23.13 -24.87 21.72
C VAL A 606 -22.59 -23.66 20.93
N PHE A 607 -23.07 -23.48 19.69
CA PHE A 607 -22.69 -22.33 18.85
C PHE A 607 -22.88 -21.00 19.58
N ARG A 608 -24.06 -20.78 20.18
CA ARG A 608 -24.39 -19.53 20.89
C ARG A 608 -23.48 -19.28 22.09
N LYS A 609 -23.16 -20.32 22.87
CA LYS A 609 -22.24 -20.22 24.02
C LYS A 609 -20.81 -19.92 23.59
N VAL A 610 -20.29 -20.64 22.59
CA VAL A 610 -18.94 -20.44 22.04
C VAL A 610 -18.82 -19.06 21.40
N SER A 611 -19.75 -18.70 20.50
CA SER A 611 -19.79 -17.40 19.84
C SER A 611 -19.87 -16.24 20.84
N ARG A 612 -20.71 -16.30 21.89
CA ARG A 612 -20.74 -15.27 22.94
C ARG A 612 -19.45 -15.24 23.76
N ALA A 613 -18.82 -16.37 24.06
CA ALA A 613 -17.53 -16.40 24.77
C ALA A 613 -16.41 -15.75 23.94
N VAL A 614 -16.34 -16.05 22.63
CA VAL A 614 -15.39 -15.44 21.68
C VAL A 614 -15.68 -13.95 21.51
N HIS A 615 -16.94 -13.55 21.33
CA HIS A 615 -17.34 -12.16 21.23
C HIS A 615 -16.96 -11.37 22.50
N CYS A 616 -17.24 -11.89 23.70
CA CYS A 616 -16.82 -11.27 24.96
C CYS A 616 -15.29 -11.18 25.09
N ALA A 617 -14.54 -12.14 24.52
CA ALA A 617 -13.08 -12.09 24.52
C ALA A 617 -12.54 -10.99 23.60
N PHE A 618 -13.07 -10.89 22.38
CA PHE A 618 -12.76 -9.77 21.47
C PHE A 618 -13.17 -8.43 22.09
N ARG A 619 -14.36 -8.32 22.70
CA ARG A 619 -14.80 -7.12 23.44
C ARG A 619 -13.83 -6.72 24.54
N GLY A 620 -13.34 -7.69 25.31
CA GLY A 620 -12.36 -7.50 26.37
C GLY A 620 -11.09 -6.79 25.88
N VAL A 621 -10.55 -7.20 24.73
CA VAL A 621 -9.36 -6.57 24.13
C VAL A 621 -9.70 -5.27 23.39
N VAL A 622 -10.78 -5.26 22.58
CA VAL A 622 -11.15 -4.10 21.75
C VAL A 622 -11.45 -2.87 22.61
N LEU A 623 -12.15 -3.04 23.75
CA LEU A 623 -12.43 -1.96 24.69
C LEU A 623 -11.33 -1.81 25.75
N GLY A 624 -10.80 -2.91 26.30
CA GLY A 624 -9.77 -2.89 27.36
C GLY A 624 -8.32 -2.85 26.88
N GLY A 625 -8.07 -2.51 25.61
CA GLY A 625 -6.74 -2.46 24.98
C GLY A 625 -6.06 -3.82 24.81
N SER A 626 -4.92 -3.85 24.10
CA SER A 626 -4.11 -5.09 23.96
C SER A 626 -3.12 -5.32 25.11
N GLY A 627 -3.10 -4.43 26.10
CA GLY A 627 -2.32 -4.59 27.33
C GLY A 627 -2.87 -5.65 28.30
N PRO A 628 -2.24 -5.79 29.49
CA PRO A 628 -2.60 -6.83 30.46
C PRO A 628 -4.05 -6.79 30.95
N GLY A 629 -4.72 -5.63 30.90
CA GLY A 629 -6.15 -5.47 31.25
C GLY A 629 -7.05 -6.25 30.29
N GLY A 630 -7.10 -5.86 29.02
CA GLY A 630 -7.88 -6.55 28.00
C GLY A 630 -7.49 -8.02 27.79
N GLN A 631 -6.20 -8.37 27.95
CA GLN A 631 -5.76 -9.77 27.92
C GLN A 631 -6.40 -10.63 29.03
N LYS A 632 -6.47 -10.12 30.27
CA LYS A 632 -7.14 -10.82 31.39
C LYS A 632 -8.64 -11.00 31.14
N LEU A 633 -9.30 -9.98 30.56
CA LEU A 633 -10.72 -10.09 30.20
C LEU A 633 -10.96 -11.15 29.10
N ALA A 634 -10.09 -11.20 28.09
CA ALA A 634 -10.14 -12.20 27.03
C ALA A 634 -9.93 -13.62 27.56
N ASP A 635 -8.93 -13.79 28.42
CA ASP A 635 -8.60 -15.04 29.10
C ASP A 635 -9.76 -15.52 30.00
N ALA A 636 -10.33 -14.65 30.83
CA ALA A 636 -11.52 -14.95 31.62
C ALA A 636 -12.74 -15.33 30.76
N ALA A 637 -12.94 -14.66 29.62
CA ALA A 637 -14.02 -14.99 28.70
C ALA A 637 -13.85 -16.35 28.02
N LEU A 638 -12.64 -16.65 27.53
CA LEU A 638 -12.32 -17.92 26.84
C LEU A 638 -12.23 -19.11 27.80
N ARG A 639 -11.82 -18.92 29.07
CA ARG A 639 -11.90 -19.99 30.08
C ARG A 639 -13.31 -20.56 30.24
N ARG A 640 -14.36 -19.74 30.09
CA ARG A 640 -15.77 -20.21 30.13
C ARG A 640 -16.15 -21.14 28.97
N ALA A 641 -15.40 -21.13 27.87
CA ALA A 641 -15.50 -22.08 26.76
C ALA A 641 -14.35 -23.10 26.73
N ASN A 642 -13.51 -23.12 27.77
CA ASN A 642 -12.29 -23.93 27.90
C ASN A 642 -11.28 -23.74 26.74
N THR A 643 -11.12 -22.50 26.29
CA THR A 643 -10.34 -22.13 25.09
C THR A 643 -9.27 -21.07 25.34
N ALA A 644 -8.74 -20.98 26.56
CA ALA A 644 -7.71 -20.00 26.94
C ALA A 644 -6.44 -20.01 26.04
N LYS A 645 -6.12 -21.14 25.39
CA LYS A 645 -5.04 -21.25 24.39
C LYS A 645 -5.22 -20.26 23.20
N LEU A 646 -6.44 -19.78 22.92
CA LEU A 646 -6.75 -18.85 21.83
C LEU A 646 -6.55 -17.36 22.19
N VAL A 647 -6.22 -16.99 23.44
CA VAL A 647 -6.06 -15.57 23.86
C VAL A 647 -5.10 -14.82 22.94
N GLY A 648 -3.92 -15.37 22.64
CA GLY A 648 -2.94 -14.71 21.78
C GLY A 648 -3.42 -14.47 20.34
N ARG A 649 -4.31 -15.33 19.82
CA ARG A 649 -4.92 -15.17 18.48
C ARG A 649 -5.99 -14.08 18.51
N VAL A 650 -6.84 -14.08 19.54
CA VAL A 650 -7.85 -13.03 19.78
C VAL A 650 -7.21 -11.66 19.96
N VAL A 651 -6.12 -11.56 20.73
CA VAL A 651 -5.40 -10.29 20.95
C VAL A 651 -4.85 -9.73 19.64
N LYS A 652 -4.10 -10.52 18.86
CA LYS A 652 -3.57 -10.10 17.55
C LYS A 652 -4.67 -9.65 16.58
N ALA A 653 -5.80 -10.36 16.55
CA ALA A 653 -6.93 -10.02 15.70
C ALA A 653 -7.63 -8.73 16.18
N ALA A 654 -7.82 -8.55 17.49
CA ALA A 654 -8.40 -7.35 18.09
C ALA A 654 -7.51 -6.10 17.96
N GLU A 655 -6.18 -6.24 17.97
CA GLU A 655 -5.25 -5.12 17.69
C GLU A 655 -5.51 -4.48 16.32
N VAL A 656 -5.83 -5.29 15.31
CA VAL A 656 -6.22 -4.80 13.98
C VAL A 656 -7.52 -3.99 14.06
N VAL A 657 -8.50 -4.44 14.84
CA VAL A 657 -9.77 -3.73 15.05
C VAL A 657 -9.55 -2.39 15.75
N ILE A 658 -8.71 -2.34 16.80
CA ILE A 658 -8.41 -1.10 17.53
C ILE A 658 -7.71 -0.08 16.61
N LYS A 659 -6.78 -0.52 15.76
CA LYS A 659 -6.14 0.37 14.76
C LYS A 659 -7.14 0.90 13.75
N VAL A 660 -7.99 0.04 13.19
CA VAL A 660 -9.03 0.46 12.24
C VAL A 660 -9.98 1.45 12.91
N ALA A 661 -10.34 1.25 14.18
CA ALA A 661 -11.12 2.22 14.95
C ALA A 661 -10.41 3.57 15.07
N ALA A 662 -9.16 3.58 15.54
CA ALA A 662 -8.39 4.80 15.77
C ALA A 662 -8.07 5.59 14.47
N VAL A 663 -7.81 4.91 13.34
CA VAL A 663 -7.66 5.57 12.04
C VAL A 663 -9.01 6.05 11.51
N SER A 664 -10.07 5.25 11.66
CA SER A 664 -11.42 5.63 11.20
C SER A 664 -11.98 6.82 11.99
N GLU A 665 -11.72 6.92 13.28
CA GLU A 665 -12.05 8.08 14.10
C GLU A 665 -11.26 9.31 13.64
N LYS A 666 -9.93 9.18 13.45
CA LYS A 666 -9.09 10.27 12.95
C LYS A 666 -9.53 10.78 11.58
N VAL A 667 -9.92 9.90 10.65
CA VAL A 667 -10.33 10.25 9.28
C VAL A 667 -11.81 10.63 9.21
N HIS A 668 -12.72 9.72 9.56
CA HIS A 668 -14.16 9.85 9.37
C HIS A 668 -14.93 10.41 10.58
N GLY A 669 -14.25 10.67 11.71
CA GLY A 669 -14.84 11.22 12.93
C GLY A 669 -15.76 12.45 12.77
N PRO A 670 -15.49 13.40 11.86
CA PRO A 670 -16.42 14.50 11.57
C PRO A 670 -17.78 14.02 11.04
N TRP A 671 -17.81 13.02 10.15
CA TRP A 671 -19.05 12.43 9.64
C TRP A 671 -19.74 11.60 10.70
N TYR A 672 -18.99 10.78 11.45
CA TYR A 672 -19.56 10.02 12.58
C TYR A 672 -20.20 10.94 13.63
N THR A 673 -19.59 12.10 13.91
CA THR A 673 -20.16 13.12 14.81
C THR A 673 -21.43 13.76 14.26
N ALA A 674 -21.53 13.98 12.95
CA ALA A 674 -22.76 14.47 12.30
C ALA A 674 -23.89 13.43 12.24
N LEU A 675 -23.57 12.13 12.45
CA LEU A 675 -24.52 11.01 12.42
C LEU A 675 -25.00 10.57 13.82
N MET A 676 -24.48 11.17 14.91
CA MET A 676 -24.66 10.69 16.30
C MET A 676 -25.82 11.30 17.08
#